data_AF-A0A256XMG9-F1
#
_entry.id   AF-A0A256XMG9-F1
#
_cell.length_a   1.000
_cell.length_b   1.000
_cell.length_c   1.000
_cell.angle_alpha   90.00
_cell.angle_beta   90.00
_cell.angle_gamma   90.00
#
_symmetry.space_group_name_H-M   'P 1'
#
loop_
_entity.id
_entity.type
_entity.pdbx_description
1 polymer ?
#
loop_
_entity_poly.entity_id
_entity_poly.type
_entity_poly.pdbx_seq_one_letter_code
_entity_poly.pdbx_strand_id
1 'polypeptide(L)'
;MGINRYFSYVLILLLFSTSLISSNGIISEDIKQIEQIILDHTIYVDGANSNGPWDGSIDRPYQFIKDGVHHADEEDVIYIFQGIYHENILISKQITLIGQQKNTTIIDGDYHSSILHLQSDHITISDITLQNSGGNIHDSGILLESSNNTIVNCQFYRTKNGIYISNQTNNSIKNHHFQTNGAGISLVNSRDTTITNCSFFHNGIGIQIIDSTNTSIAGCLAHTNGIGYYIEKSSEMSITKSAAYNNNDNQGGFFLESCNSISFDNCIISHNGFGLKSSFCQNISIKHSTISYNTHAGFLIMDQSQNISIKHCNISKNLRISIYNSQSQISFQKNNIYNSICGVYSERAICDAEKNWWGSQFGPGFIERNQQDNIKQKKSQVDFIPWEFNKIEQNGASWKAPLFDNIPYNDRSIDRYSSISGKDTDGDGAADLWETKYGYNPSVFDNHLNLDPDNDGLSNVEECYTDQYGSHPFQKDIFLEFDWIESQSNSTESNKPSEEYIKKAVEIFKENNISLHIDVGNLDGGEQIPYTSNFSFADLKDFYWDYFLHNDINNPRKGIFHYGLICDYGPSSGFSFIGCDALDSFCISADILKNQFEIPYPRQRFIIGASIHELGHTLGLTVDDHGGNDNKIATLPFTIQWFKYLNYRSCMNYFYTYLILGFSDGSHGPGDFDDWDHMDFSFFKNTHFILPKQYR
;
A
#
# COMPACT_ATOMS: atom_id res chain seq x y z
N MET A 1 -9.92 -5.90 -37.16
CA MET A 1 -8.85 -6.08 -36.16
C MET A 1 -7.53 -5.34 -36.45
N GLY A 2 -7.45 -4.41 -37.42
CA GLY A 2 -6.24 -3.60 -37.65
C GLY A 2 -6.45 -2.08 -37.72
N ILE A 3 -7.69 -1.59 -37.55
CA ILE A 3 -8.06 -0.20 -37.86
C ILE A 3 -8.00 0.71 -36.62
N ASN A 4 -8.41 0.25 -35.41
CA ASN A 4 -8.48 1.13 -34.22
C ASN A 4 -7.14 1.67 -33.71
N ARG A 5 -6.03 0.91 -33.78
CA ARG A 5 -4.71 1.43 -33.35
C ARG A 5 -4.11 2.43 -34.31
N TYR A 6 -4.41 2.31 -35.60
CA TYR A 6 -4.01 3.30 -36.59
C TYR A 6 -4.92 4.54 -36.52
N PHE A 7 -6.22 4.38 -36.22
CA PHE A 7 -7.15 5.50 -36.11
C PHE A 7 -6.78 6.46 -34.97
N SER A 8 -6.52 6.01 -33.74
CA SER A 8 -6.16 6.93 -32.64
C SER A 8 -4.81 7.66 -32.83
N TYR A 9 -3.80 6.98 -33.40
CA TYR A 9 -2.52 7.62 -33.73
C TYR A 9 -2.65 8.60 -34.90
N VAL A 10 -3.47 8.28 -35.90
CA VAL A 10 -3.80 9.17 -37.02
C VAL A 10 -4.68 10.32 -36.57
N LEU A 11 -5.59 10.13 -35.60
CA LEU A 11 -6.42 11.17 -34.98
C LEU A 11 -5.55 12.19 -34.25
N ILE A 12 -4.61 11.73 -33.41
CA ILE A 12 -3.67 12.60 -32.69
C ILE A 12 -2.72 13.30 -33.67
N LEU A 13 -2.16 12.59 -34.65
CA LEU A 13 -1.31 13.21 -35.68
C LEU A 13 -2.07 14.20 -36.57
N LEU A 14 -3.36 13.97 -36.89
CA LEU A 14 -4.20 14.89 -37.67
C LEU A 14 -4.63 16.10 -36.84
N LEU A 15 -5.04 15.92 -35.58
CA LEU A 15 -5.43 17.02 -34.69
C LEU A 15 -4.26 17.99 -34.43
N PHE A 16 -3.02 17.49 -34.29
CA PHE A 16 -1.83 18.36 -34.15
C PHE A 16 -1.33 18.94 -35.48
N SER A 17 -1.56 18.27 -36.62
CA SER A 17 -1.02 18.70 -37.92
C SER A 17 -1.86 19.74 -38.66
N THR A 18 -3.08 20.04 -38.19
CA THR A 18 -3.85 21.21 -38.68
C THR A 18 -3.12 22.55 -38.48
N SER A 19 -2.14 22.61 -37.56
CA SER A 19 -1.26 23.78 -37.36
C SER A 19 -0.02 23.82 -38.26
N LEU A 20 0.33 22.71 -38.94
CA LEU A 20 1.58 22.55 -39.72
C LEU A 20 1.36 22.25 -41.22
N ILE A 21 0.14 21.93 -41.67
CA ILE A 21 -0.14 21.52 -43.06
C ILE A 21 -0.53 22.69 -43.98
N SER A 22 -0.53 23.94 -43.51
CA SER A 22 -0.88 25.10 -44.35
C SER A 22 0.19 25.49 -45.40
N SER A 23 1.33 24.79 -45.49
CA SER A 23 2.45 25.25 -46.34
C SER A 23 2.82 24.40 -47.56
N ASN A 24 2.14 23.30 -47.90
CA ASN A 24 2.35 22.63 -49.20
C ASN A 24 1.10 21.91 -49.69
N GLY A 25 0.48 22.46 -50.73
CA GLY A 25 -0.81 22.02 -51.26
C GLY A 25 -0.86 20.60 -51.84
N ILE A 26 -2.09 20.08 -51.78
CA ILE A 26 -2.66 18.81 -52.30
C ILE A 26 -2.78 17.73 -51.22
N ILE A 27 -3.84 17.87 -50.42
CA ILE A 27 -4.44 16.77 -49.64
C ILE A 27 -5.32 15.97 -50.62
N SER A 28 -5.14 14.65 -50.71
CA SER A 28 -5.96 13.78 -51.57
C SER A 28 -7.44 13.79 -51.13
N GLU A 29 -8.37 13.55 -52.07
CA GLU A 29 -9.81 13.43 -51.74
C GLU A 29 -10.06 12.36 -50.67
N ASP A 30 -9.29 11.27 -50.69
CA ASP A 30 -9.35 10.21 -49.68
C ASP A 30 -9.01 10.72 -48.27
N ILE A 31 -8.02 11.61 -48.11
CA ILE A 31 -7.67 12.16 -46.79
C ILE A 31 -8.76 13.09 -46.28
N LYS A 32 -9.34 13.93 -47.15
CA LYS A 32 -10.47 14.80 -46.76
C LYS A 32 -11.70 14.01 -46.35
N GLN A 33 -11.96 12.88 -47.03
CA GLN A 33 -13.06 11.99 -46.67
C GLN A 33 -12.81 11.32 -45.31
N ILE A 34 -11.57 10.91 -45.03
CA ILE A 34 -11.18 10.37 -43.71
C ILE A 34 -11.29 11.44 -42.62
N GLU A 35 -10.83 12.67 -42.88
CA GLU A 35 -10.97 13.80 -41.94
C GLU A 35 -12.44 14.11 -41.63
N GLN A 36 -13.31 14.09 -42.64
CA GLN A 36 -14.74 14.31 -42.42
C GLN A 36 -15.39 13.19 -41.61
N ILE A 37 -15.08 11.92 -41.92
CA ILE A 37 -15.57 10.77 -41.13
C ILE A 37 -15.12 10.87 -39.67
N ILE A 38 -13.87 11.29 -39.44
CA ILE A 38 -13.34 11.53 -38.10
C ILE A 38 -14.15 12.62 -37.38
N LEU A 39 -14.39 13.75 -38.04
CA LEU A 39 -15.15 14.86 -37.46
C LEU A 39 -16.60 14.48 -37.18
N ASP A 40 -17.24 13.73 -38.08
CA ASP A 40 -18.63 13.30 -37.94
C ASP A 40 -18.84 12.29 -36.79
N HIS A 41 -17.78 11.57 -36.39
CA HIS A 41 -17.77 10.62 -35.28
C HIS A 41 -17.04 11.13 -34.02
N THR A 42 -16.75 12.43 -33.95
CA THR A 42 -16.11 13.04 -32.77
C THR A 42 -17.01 14.07 -32.11
N ILE A 43 -17.33 13.85 -30.84
CA ILE A 43 -18.03 14.77 -29.96
C ILE A 43 -17.03 15.48 -29.06
N TYR A 44 -17.08 16.81 -29.02
CA TYR A 44 -16.17 17.64 -28.25
C TYR A 44 -16.82 18.13 -26.95
N VAL A 45 -16.05 18.12 -25.86
CA VAL A 45 -16.46 18.58 -24.52
C VAL A 45 -15.44 19.59 -24.00
N ASP A 46 -15.90 20.79 -23.62
CA ASP A 46 -15.09 21.87 -23.05
C ASP A 46 -15.83 22.52 -21.87
N GLY A 47 -15.31 22.32 -20.65
CA GLY A 47 -15.89 22.91 -19.44
C GLY A 47 -15.89 24.44 -19.45
N ALA A 48 -15.05 25.08 -20.27
CA ALA A 48 -15.03 26.52 -20.46
C ALA A 48 -16.20 27.04 -21.32
N ASN A 49 -16.85 26.18 -22.11
CA ASN A 49 -18.00 26.56 -22.95
C ASN A 49 -19.31 26.69 -22.14
N SER A 50 -19.33 27.63 -21.21
CA SER A 50 -20.44 27.84 -20.26
C SER A 50 -21.69 28.52 -20.86
N ASN A 51 -21.59 29.15 -22.03
CA ASN A 51 -22.67 29.99 -22.58
C ASN A 51 -23.49 29.31 -23.68
N GLY A 52 -23.05 28.16 -24.18
CA GLY A 52 -23.63 27.50 -25.34
C GLY A 52 -23.70 28.41 -26.59
N PRO A 53 -24.47 28.02 -27.61
CA PRO A 53 -25.17 26.74 -27.75
C PRO A 53 -24.23 25.53 -27.76
N TRP A 54 -24.78 24.35 -27.43
CA TRP A 54 -24.05 23.08 -27.39
C TRP A 54 -24.62 22.10 -28.41
N ASP A 55 -23.80 21.70 -29.38
CA ASP A 55 -24.15 20.67 -30.37
C ASP A 55 -23.07 19.57 -30.50
N GLY A 56 -22.05 19.60 -29.64
CA GLY A 56 -20.97 18.62 -29.63
C GLY A 56 -19.92 18.83 -30.73
N SER A 57 -20.09 19.81 -31.62
CA SER A 57 -19.05 20.17 -32.60
C SER A 57 -17.88 20.90 -31.95
N ILE A 58 -16.75 20.98 -32.64
CA ILE A 58 -15.57 21.70 -32.13
C ILE A 58 -15.82 23.19 -31.86
N ASP A 59 -16.72 23.83 -32.62
CA ASP A 59 -17.08 25.24 -32.45
C ASP A 59 -18.09 25.46 -31.33
N ARG A 60 -18.85 24.41 -30.97
CA ARG A 60 -19.95 24.42 -29.99
C ARG A 60 -19.92 23.14 -29.13
N PRO A 61 -18.81 22.87 -28.42
CA PRO A 61 -18.63 21.65 -27.65
C PRO A 61 -19.62 21.60 -26.48
N TYR A 62 -19.95 20.41 -26.00
CA TYR A 62 -20.73 20.29 -24.76
C TYR A 62 -19.93 20.82 -23.57
N GLN A 63 -20.62 21.36 -22.56
CA GLN A 63 -19.97 21.78 -21.32
C GLN A 63 -19.58 20.58 -20.44
N PHE A 64 -20.45 19.55 -20.38
CA PHE A 64 -20.30 18.40 -19.51
C PHE A 64 -19.98 17.13 -20.30
N ILE A 65 -19.19 16.24 -19.70
CA ILE A 65 -18.80 14.97 -20.33
C ILE A 65 -20.03 14.05 -20.46
N LYS A 66 -20.90 14.01 -19.45
CA LYS A 66 -22.13 13.23 -19.50
C LYS A 66 -23.03 13.60 -20.69
N ASP A 67 -23.04 14.86 -21.11
CA ASP A 67 -23.81 15.30 -22.28
C ASP A 67 -23.19 14.75 -23.56
N GLY A 68 -21.86 14.74 -23.67
CA GLY A 68 -21.18 14.06 -24.78
C GLY A 68 -21.47 12.57 -24.83
N VAL A 69 -21.42 11.88 -23.69
CA VAL A 69 -21.74 10.44 -23.58
C VAL A 69 -23.20 10.15 -23.92
N HIS A 70 -24.12 11.01 -23.49
CA HIS A 70 -25.53 10.86 -23.77
C HIS A 70 -25.82 10.90 -25.28
N HIS A 71 -25.20 11.85 -25.99
CA HIS A 71 -25.43 12.08 -27.42
C HIS A 71 -24.56 11.23 -28.36
N ALA A 72 -23.54 10.54 -27.85
CA ALA A 72 -22.71 9.63 -28.63
C ALA A 72 -23.51 8.43 -29.17
N ASP A 73 -23.26 8.04 -30.42
CA ASP A 73 -23.65 6.75 -30.96
C ASP A 73 -22.56 5.69 -30.65
N GLU A 74 -22.84 4.42 -30.99
CA GLU A 74 -21.84 3.36 -30.87
C GLU A 74 -20.62 3.68 -31.74
N GLU A 75 -19.44 3.41 -31.20
CA GLU A 75 -18.11 3.63 -31.78
C GLU A 75 -17.64 5.09 -31.88
N ASP A 76 -18.44 6.06 -31.42
CA ASP A 76 -18.04 7.47 -31.41
C ASP A 76 -16.87 7.76 -30.46
N VAL A 77 -16.17 8.85 -30.76
CA VAL A 77 -15.09 9.42 -29.95
C VAL A 77 -15.61 10.63 -29.19
N ILE A 78 -15.37 10.67 -27.88
CA ILE A 78 -15.59 11.84 -27.05
C ILE A 78 -14.24 12.43 -26.68
N TYR A 79 -13.96 13.63 -27.20
CA TYR A 79 -12.74 14.37 -26.96
C TYR A 79 -12.97 15.45 -25.90
N ILE A 80 -12.24 15.37 -24.78
CA ILE A 80 -12.40 16.25 -23.63
C ILE A 80 -11.23 17.24 -23.58
N PHE A 81 -11.52 18.53 -23.69
CA PHE A 81 -10.51 19.58 -23.49
C PHE A 81 -9.99 19.62 -22.04
N GLN A 82 -8.89 20.31 -21.81
CA GLN A 82 -8.34 20.50 -20.46
C GLN A 82 -9.35 21.22 -19.54
N GLY A 83 -9.44 20.79 -18.29
CA GLY A 83 -10.39 21.29 -17.32
C GLY A 83 -10.57 20.33 -16.16
N ILE A 84 -11.27 20.79 -15.12
CA ILE A 84 -11.74 19.98 -14.01
C ILE A 84 -13.25 19.79 -14.18
N TYR A 85 -13.68 18.54 -14.30
CA TYR A 85 -15.05 18.14 -14.53
C TYR A 85 -15.56 17.40 -13.29
N HIS A 86 -16.43 18.06 -12.53
CA HIS A 86 -17.05 17.49 -11.33
C HIS A 86 -18.27 16.64 -11.73
N GLU A 87 -18.03 15.36 -12.02
CA GLU A 87 -19.03 14.46 -12.61
C GLU A 87 -18.82 12.99 -12.22
N ASN A 88 -19.93 12.25 -12.06
CA ASN A 88 -19.95 10.78 -12.07
C ASN A 88 -20.70 10.33 -13.34
N ILE A 89 -20.09 9.46 -14.15
CA ILE A 89 -20.51 9.21 -15.53
C ILE A 89 -20.74 7.72 -15.75
N LEU A 90 -21.95 7.40 -16.25
CA LEU A 90 -22.30 6.07 -16.73
C LEU A 90 -22.03 5.96 -18.23
N ILE A 91 -21.23 4.98 -18.64
CA ILE A 91 -20.92 4.67 -20.04
C ILE A 91 -21.51 3.30 -20.38
N SER A 92 -22.65 3.31 -21.08
CA SER A 92 -23.39 2.11 -21.49
C SER A 92 -23.37 1.86 -23.00
N LYS A 93 -22.47 2.53 -23.74
CA LYS A 93 -22.24 2.39 -25.19
C LYS A 93 -20.75 2.10 -25.43
N GLN A 94 -20.43 1.36 -26.49
CA GLN A 94 -19.05 1.17 -26.96
C GLN A 94 -18.53 2.50 -27.50
N ILE A 95 -17.81 3.27 -26.70
CA ILE A 95 -17.26 4.57 -27.10
C ILE A 95 -15.77 4.66 -26.78
N THR A 96 -15.13 5.68 -27.34
CA THR A 96 -13.75 6.07 -26.99
C THR A 96 -13.78 7.41 -26.25
N LEU A 97 -13.36 7.45 -24.99
CA LEU A 97 -13.22 8.67 -24.18
C LEU A 97 -11.75 9.07 -24.10
N ILE A 98 -11.39 10.25 -24.62
CA ILE A 98 -10.00 10.72 -24.69
C ILE A 98 -9.91 12.13 -24.09
N GLY A 99 -9.03 12.29 -23.09
CA GLY A 99 -8.64 13.61 -22.60
C GLY A 99 -7.57 14.27 -23.48
N GLN A 100 -7.61 15.59 -23.56
CA GLN A 100 -6.61 16.38 -24.29
C GLN A 100 -5.20 16.11 -23.74
N GLN A 101 -5.06 16.11 -22.42
CA GLN A 101 -3.81 15.77 -21.72
C GLN A 101 -4.11 15.21 -20.32
N LYS A 102 -3.47 14.08 -20.00
CA LYS A 102 -3.62 13.38 -18.71
C LYS A 102 -3.53 14.27 -17.47
N ASN A 103 -2.55 15.18 -17.44
CA ASN A 103 -2.28 16.00 -16.25
C ASN A 103 -3.20 17.22 -16.09
N THR A 104 -4.03 17.53 -17.11
CA THR A 104 -4.88 18.74 -17.11
C THR A 104 -6.33 18.47 -17.47
N THR A 105 -6.68 17.27 -17.93
CA THR A 105 -8.07 16.80 -18.09
C THR A 105 -8.41 15.93 -16.89
N ILE A 106 -9.09 16.51 -15.91
CA ILE A 106 -9.38 15.91 -14.61
C ILE A 106 -10.88 15.69 -14.48
N ILE A 107 -11.30 14.48 -14.13
CA ILE A 107 -12.66 14.18 -13.72
C ILE A 107 -12.63 13.92 -12.21
N ASP A 108 -13.31 14.79 -11.46
CA ASP A 108 -13.41 14.76 -10.01
C ASP A 108 -14.75 14.13 -9.60
N GLY A 109 -14.70 13.14 -8.71
CA GLY A 109 -15.87 12.42 -8.21
C GLY A 109 -16.58 13.09 -7.04
N ASP A 110 -16.04 14.20 -6.52
CA ASP A 110 -16.55 14.94 -5.36
C ASP A 110 -16.82 14.03 -4.14
N TYR A 111 -16.08 12.94 -4.00
CA TYR A 111 -16.20 11.98 -2.89
C TYR A 111 -17.55 11.24 -2.79
N HIS A 112 -18.36 11.22 -3.86
CA HIS A 112 -19.71 10.63 -3.81
C HIS A 112 -19.76 9.13 -4.10
N SER A 113 -19.24 8.70 -5.25
CA SER A 113 -19.35 7.32 -5.74
C SER A 113 -18.24 7.00 -6.74
N SER A 114 -18.41 5.96 -7.56
CA SER A 114 -17.50 5.70 -8.68
C SER A 114 -17.53 6.83 -9.71
N ILE A 115 -16.37 7.22 -10.24
CA ILE A 115 -16.24 8.35 -11.17
C ILE A 115 -16.72 7.95 -12.57
N LEU A 116 -16.20 6.84 -13.11
CA LEU A 116 -16.68 6.24 -14.35
C LEU A 116 -17.26 4.84 -14.08
N HIS A 117 -18.46 4.57 -14.59
CA HIS A 117 -19.08 3.25 -14.54
C HIS A 117 -19.25 2.70 -15.96
N LEU A 118 -18.51 1.63 -16.30
CA LEU A 118 -18.47 1.06 -17.64
C LEU A 118 -19.32 -0.21 -17.76
N GLN A 119 -20.40 -0.14 -18.54
CA GLN A 119 -21.37 -1.23 -18.71
C GLN A 119 -21.46 -1.80 -20.13
N SER A 120 -20.68 -1.26 -21.08
CA SER A 120 -20.59 -1.81 -22.45
C SER A 120 -19.21 -2.38 -22.73
N ASP A 121 -19.15 -3.42 -23.55
CA ASP A 121 -17.89 -3.99 -24.00
C ASP A 121 -17.17 -3.04 -24.97
N HIS A 122 -15.87 -3.25 -25.16
CA HIS A 122 -15.05 -2.56 -26.16
C HIS A 122 -14.91 -1.03 -25.96
N ILE A 123 -15.14 -0.54 -24.74
CA ILE A 123 -14.86 0.85 -24.37
C ILE A 123 -13.35 1.09 -24.34
N THR A 124 -12.94 2.26 -24.84
CA THR A 124 -11.57 2.76 -24.71
C THR A 124 -11.55 4.04 -23.89
N ILE A 125 -10.72 4.09 -22.84
CA ILE A 125 -10.51 5.30 -22.02
C ILE A 125 -9.03 5.66 -22.06
N SER A 126 -8.68 6.92 -22.35
CA SER A 126 -7.30 7.39 -22.27
C SER A 126 -7.11 8.85 -21.89
N ASP A 127 -5.91 9.15 -21.39
CA ASP A 127 -5.37 10.51 -21.24
C ASP A 127 -6.15 11.41 -20.29
N ILE A 128 -6.67 10.84 -19.20
CA ILE A 128 -7.43 11.55 -18.14
C ILE A 128 -6.86 11.28 -16.74
N THR A 129 -7.10 12.20 -15.81
CA THR A 129 -6.96 11.98 -14.37
C THR A 129 -8.33 11.78 -13.74
N LEU A 130 -8.45 10.79 -12.87
CA LEU A 130 -9.65 10.44 -12.12
C LEU A 130 -9.32 10.60 -10.63
N GLN A 131 -10.04 11.47 -9.93
CA GLN A 131 -9.75 11.75 -8.52
C GLN A 131 -10.97 11.85 -7.61
N ASN A 132 -10.75 11.63 -6.31
CA ASN A 132 -11.74 11.86 -5.25
C ASN A 132 -13.03 11.02 -5.45
N SER A 133 -12.90 9.69 -5.53
CA SER A 133 -14.08 8.81 -5.53
C SER A 133 -14.74 8.77 -4.15
N GLY A 134 -15.95 8.21 -4.07
CA GLY A 134 -16.53 7.77 -2.80
C GLY A 134 -15.67 6.70 -2.10
N GLY A 135 -16.03 6.39 -0.85
CA GLY A 135 -15.28 5.49 0.02
C GLY A 135 -15.83 4.05 0.14
N ASN A 136 -17.05 3.79 -0.32
CA ASN A 136 -17.67 2.47 -0.16
C ASN A 136 -16.89 1.39 -0.91
N ILE A 137 -17.00 0.13 -0.49
CA ILE A 137 -16.18 -1.00 -1.00
C ILE A 137 -16.01 -1.10 -2.53
N HIS A 138 -17.03 -0.72 -3.32
CA HIS A 138 -17.02 -0.74 -4.78
C HIS A 138 -16.76 0.62 -5.44
N ASP A 139 -16.71 1.70 -4.67
CA ASP A 139 -16.41 3.02 -5.20
C ASP A 139 -15.00 3.02 -5.80
N SER A 140 -14.89 3.69 -6.94
CA SER A 140 -13.67 3.62 -7.73
C SER A 140 -13.48 4.77 -8.72
N GLY A 141 -12.26 4.97 -9.20
CA GLY A 141 -12.05 5.81 -10.37
C GLY A 141 -12.75 5.23 -11.60
N ILE A 142 -12.62 3.91 -11.81
CA ILE A 142 -13.38 3.17 -12.83
C ILE A 142 -13.99 1.90 -12.22
N LEU A 143 -15.31 1.83 -12.21
CA LEU A 143 -16.07 0.61 -11.96
C LEU A 143 -16.34 -0.07 -13.30
N LEU A 144 -15.72 -1.23 -13.52
CA LEU A 144 -15.73 -1.93 -14.80
C LEU A 144 -16.55 -3.22 -14.70
N GLU A 145 -17.77 -3.16 -15.23
CA GLU A 145 -18.74 -4.26 -15.26
C GLU A 145 -18.99 -4.76 -16.69
N SER A 146 -17.93 -4.71 -17.52
CA SER A 146 -17.95 -5.09 -18.94
C SER A 146 -16.63 -5.75 -19.36
N SER A 147 -16.62 -6.42 -20.50
CA SER A 147 -15.47 -7.17 -21.02
C SER A 147 -14.84 -6.49 -22.24
N ASN A 148 -13.65 -6.94 -22.63
CA ASN A 148 -12.98 -6.48 -23.86
C ASN A 148 -12.60 -4.98 -23.90
N ASN A 149 -12.44 -4.35 -22.73
CA ASN A 149 -12.15 -2.92 -22.61
C ASN A 149 -10.66 -2.62 -22.62
N THR A 150 -10.31 -1.38 -23.01
CA THR A 150 -8.93 -0.88 -23.01
C THR A 150 -8.83 0.45 -22.26
N ILE A 151 -8.09 0.46 -21.17
CA ILE A 151 -7.81 1.66 -20.38
C ILE A 151 -6.31 1.95 -20.49
N VAL A 152 -5.93 3.17 -20.87
CA VAL A 152 -4.53 3.51 -21.18
C VAL A 152 -4.17 4.91 -20.70
N ASN A 153 -3.00 5.07 -20.08
CA ASN A 153 -2.42 6.38 -19.76
C ASN A 153 -3.35 7.31 -18.94
N CYS A 154 -3.96 6.75 -17.89
CA CYS A 154 -4.74 7.51 -16.90
C CYS A 154 -4.02 7.60 -15.55
N GLN A 155 -4.38 8.60 -14.74
CA GLN A 155 -3.98 8.71 -13.32
C GLN A 155 -5.19 8.51 -12.41
N PHE A 156 -4.96 7.82 -11.29
CA PHE A 156 -5.96 7.55 -10.27
C PHE A 156 -5.45 8.06 -8.93
N TYR A 157 -6.19 8.99 -8.33
CA TYR A 157 -5.75 9.71 -7.15
C TYR A 157 -6.86 9.81 -6.11
N ARG A 158 -6.61 9.45 -4.85
CA ARG A 158 -7.62 9.55 -3.78
C ARG A 158 -8.92 8.82 -4.10
N THR A 159 -8.79 7.56 -4.46
CA THR A 159 -9.94 6.67 -4.72
C THR A 159 -9.93 5.47 -3.78
N LYS A 160 -11.11 4.94 -3.48
CA LYS A 160 -11.21 3.68 -2.72
C LYS A 160 -10.57 2.53 -3.50
N ASN A 161 -10.93 2.39 -4.78
CA ASN A 161 -10.22 1.57 -5.75
C ASN A 161 -9.90 2.42 -6.99
N GLY A 162 -8.68 2.37 -7.54
CA GLY A 162 -8.39 3.06 -8.80
C GLY A 162 -9.25 2.48 -9.93
N ILE A 163 -9.10 1.17 -10.17
CA ILE A 163 -9.98 0.40 -11.07
C ILE A 163 -10.50 -0.82 -10.31
N TYR A 164 -11.82 -0.99 -10.27
CA TYR A 164 -12.49 -2.17 -9.75
C TYR A 164 -13.10 -2.98 -10.91
N ILE A 165 -12.70 -4.25 -11.03
CA ILE A 165 -13.17 -5.18 -12.08
C ILE A 165 -13.76 -6.41 -11.40
N SER A 166 -15.03 -6.72 -11.69
CA SER A 166 -15.68 -7.89 -11.11
C SER A 166 -16.45 -8.71 -12.14
N ASN A 167 -16.20 -10.01 -12.18
CA ASN A 167 -16.86 -10.98 -13.08
C ASN A 167 -16.65 -10.68 -14.58
N GLN A 168 -15.49 -10.13 -14.96
CA GLN A 168 -15.24 -9.70 -16.35
C GLN A 168 -14.08 -10.45 -17.02
N THR A 169 -13.99 -10.29 -18.34
CA THR A 169 -13.04 -11.03 -19.17
C THR A 169 -12.32 -10.13 -20.17
N ASN A 170 -11.08 -10.47 -20.48
CA ASN A 170 -10.32 -9.88 -21.59
C ASN A 170 -10.15 -8.34 -21.51
N ASN A 171 -9.87 -7.81 -20.32
CA ASN A 171 -9.64 -6.38 -20.12
C ASN A 171 -8.15 -6.01 -20.16
N SER A 172 -7.85 -4.82 -20.66
CA SER A 172 -6.47 -4.34 -20.83
C SER A 172 -6.23 -3.02 -20.12
N ILE A 173 -5.28 -3.02 -19.18
CA ILE A 173 -4.94 -1.89 -18.31
C ILE A 173 -3.46 -1.54 -18.52
N LYS A 174 -3.15 -0.34 -19.02
CA LYS A 174 -1.79 -0.03 -19.52
C LYS A 174 -1.30 1.39 -19.19
N ASN A 175 -0.04 1.49 -18.75
CA ASN A 175 0.66 2.78 -18.57
C ASN A 175 -0.02 3.74 -17.57
N HIS A 176 -0.51 3.22 -16.45
CA HIS A 176 -1.21 4.02 -15.44
C HIS A 176 -0.35 4.38 -14.23
N HIS A 177 -0.76 5.45 -13.53
CA HIS A 177 -0.26 5.78 -12.21
C HIS A 177 -1.41 5.73 -11.18
N PHE A 178 -1.20 4.99 -10.09
CA PHE A 178 -2.13 4.86 -8.98
C PHE A 178 -1.49 5.38 -7.70
N GLN A 179 -2.05 6.44 -7.14
CA GLN A 179 -1.54 7.12 -5.96
C GLN A 179 -2.62 7.41 -4.91
N THR A 180 -2.31 7.21 -3.62
CA THR A 180 -3.20 7.57 -2.51
C THR A 180 -4.56 6.88 -2.64
N ASN A 181 -4.56 5.57 -2.93
CA ASN A 181 -5.79 4.79 -3.06
C ASN A 181 -5.87 3.69 -2.01
N GLY A 182 -7.09 3.28 -1.66
CA GLY A 182 -7.25 2.05 -0.89
C GLY A 182 -6.61 0.87 -1.63
N ALA A 183 -7.07 0.60 -2.85
CA ALA A 183 -6.42 -0.32 -3.79
C ALA A 183 -6.16 0.38 -5.13
N GLY A 184 -5.00 0.17 -5.75
CA GLY A 184 -4.76 0.68 -7.10
C GLY A 184 -5.64 -0.02 -8.13
N ILE A 185 -5.54 -1.35 -8.21
CA ILE A 185 -6.45 -2.20 -8.98
C ILE A 185 -7.00 -3.29 -8.08
N SER A 186 -8.32 -3.50 -8.13
CA SER A 186 -8.98 -4.66 -7.54
C SER A 186 -9.62 -5.50 -8.65
N LEU A 187 -9.12 -6.72 -8.84
CA LEU A 187 -9.58 -7.69 -9.84
C LEU A 187 -10.21 -8.88 -9.13
N VAL A 188 -11.52 -9.05 -9.28
CA VAL A 188 -12.31 -10.04 -8.54
C VAL A 188 -13.05 -10.95 -9.50
N ASN A 189 -13.00 -12.26 -9.29
CA ASN A 189 -13.75 -13.26 -10.08
C ASN A 189 -13.60 -13.09 -11.61
N SER A 190 -12.43 -12.66 -12.08
CA SER A 190 -12.22 -12.24 -13.47
C SER A 190 -11.17 -13.09 -14.17
N ARG A 191 -11.12 -13.04 -15.51
CA ARG A 191 -10.17 -13.82 -16.30
C ARG A 191 -9.59 -13.07 -17.48
N ASP A 192 -8.49 -13.59 -18.00
CA ASP A 192 -7.88 -13.13 -19.25
C ASP A 192 -7.49 -11.63 -19.22
N THR A 193 -7.17 -11.09 -18.04
CA THR A 193 -6.85 -9.67 -17.86
C THR A 193 -5.35 -9.41 -18.02
N THR A 194 -5.00 -8.29 -18.66
CA THR A 194 -3.61 -7.87 -18.87
C THR A 194 -3.35 -6.52 -18.22
N ILE A 195 -2.38 -6.47 -17.29
CA ILE A 195 -1.94 -5.28 -16.57
C ILE A 195 -0.48 -5.02 -16.94
N THR A 196 -0.19 -3.90 -17.60
CA THR A 196 1.19 -3.62 -18.07
C THR A 196 1.68 -2.21 -17.80
N ASN A 197 2.95 -2.09 -17.43
CA ASN A 197 3.67 -0.82 -17.26
C ASN A 197 2.94 0.17 -16.33
N CYS A 198 2.29 -0.32 -15.27
CA CYS A 198 1.60 0.53 -14.30
C CYS A 198 2.48 0.75 -13.06
N SER A 199 2.39 1.92 -12.44
CA SER A 199 3.05 2.22 -11.17
C SER A 199 2.03 2.44 -10.06
N PHE A 200 2.29 1.84 -8.89
CA PHE A 200 1.43 1.88 -7.71
C PHE A 200 2.26 2.39 -6.54
N PHE A 201 1.88 3.52 -5.97
CA PHE A 201 2.59 4.10 -4.84
C PHE A 201 1.70 4.86 -3.86
N HIS A 202 2.04 4.83 -2.57
CA HIS A 202 1.18 5.36 -1.51
C HIS A 202 -0.25 4.81 -1.59
N ASN A 203 -0.40 3.49 -1.80
CA ASN A 203 -1.71 2.83 -1.73
C ASN A 203 -1.73 1.86 -0.54
N GLY A 204 -2.92 1.55 -0.02
CA GLY A 204 -3.08 0.45 0.93
C GLY A 204 -2.63 -0.86 0.29
N ILE A 205 -3.15 -1.14 -0.91
CA ILE A 205 -2.73 -2.26 -1.75
C ILE A 205 -2.47 -1.75 -3.18
N GLY A 206 -1.31 -2.09 -3.75
CA GLY A 206 -0.99 -1.73 -5.13
C GLY A 206 -1.89 -2.47 -6.12
N ILE A 207 -1.78 -3.80 -6.14
CA ILE A 207 -2.64 -4.68 -6.95
C ILE A 207 -3.25 -5.76 -6.06
N GLN A 208 -4.57 -5.83 -6.07
CA GLN A 208 -5.38 -6.86 -5.40
C GLN A 208 -6.02 -7.76 -6.45
N ILE A 209 -5.79 -9.06 -6.38
CA ILE A 209 -6.41 -10.05 -7.27
C ILE A 209 -7.00 -11.19 -6.45
N ILE A 210 -8.31 -11.40 -6.59
CA ILE A 210 -9.06 -12.38 -5.81
C ILE A 210 -9.87 -13.26 -6.75
N ASP A 211 -9.83 -14.58 -6.53
CA ASP A 211 -10.62 -15.59 -7.26
C ASP A 211 -10.54 -15.45 -8.81
N SER A 212 -9.38 -15.06 -9.33
CA SER A 212 -9.21 -14.72 -10.76
C SER A 212 -8.21 -15.65 -11.45
N THR A 213 -8.32 -15.76 -12.78
CA THR A 213 -7.50 -16.71 -13.56
C THR A 213 -6.89 -16.08 -14.81
N ASN A 214 -5.85 -16.71 -15.35
CA ASN A 214 -5.21 -16.33 -16.62
C ASN A 214 -4.87 -14.83 -16.73
N THR A 215 -4.29 -14.27 -15.67
CA THR A 215 -3.91 -12.84 -15.62
C THR A 215 -2.43 -12.65 -15.89
N SER A 216 -2.10 -11.68 -16.75
CA SER A 216 -0.72 -11.30 -17.07
C SER A 216 -0.38 -9.94 -16.51
N ILE A 217 0.68 -9.88 -15.70
CA ILE A 217 1.25 -8.65 -15.13
C ILE A 217 2.66 -8.49 -15.69
N ALA A 218 2.93 -7.37 -16.37
CA ALA A 218 4.27 -7.13 -16.93
C ALA A 218 4.74 -5.69 -16.76
N GLY A 219 6.01 -5.48 -16.39
CA GLY A 219 6.59 -4.14 -16.30
C GLY A 219 5.99 -3.26 -15.19
N CYS A 220 5.27 -3.82 -14.23
CA CYS A 220 4.59 -3.05 -13.20
C CYS A 220 5.50 -2.78 -12.00
N LEU A 221 5.35 -1.62 -11.37
CA LEU A 221 6.16 -1.18 -10.24
C LEU A 221 5.26 -0.85 -9.04
N ALA A 222 5.37 -1.59 -7.95
CA ALA A 222 4.67 -1.29 -6.70
C ALA A 222 5.67 -0.90 -5.61
N HIS A 223 5.61 0.35 -5.15
CA HIS A 223 6.48 0.85 -4.09
C HIS A 223 5.77 1.77 -3.10
N THR A 224 6.25 1.85 -1.87
CA THR A 224 5.64 2.71 -0.85
C THR A 224 4.15 2.41 -0.63
N ASN A 225 3.72 1.17 -0.83
CA ASN A 225 2.37 0.70 -0.53
C ASN A 225 2.36 -0.09 0.79
N GLY A 226 1.16 -0.33 1.34
CA GLY A 226 0.97 -1.30 2.43
C GLY A 226 1.31 -2.71 2.00
N ILE A 227 0.74 -3.16 0.87
CA ILE A 227 1.10 -4.40 0.18
C ILE A 227 1.23 -4.09 -1.32
N GLY A 228 2.35 -4.43 -1.95
CA GLY A 228 2.55 -4.19 -3.37
C GLY A 228 1.63 -5.05 -4.23
N TYR A 229 1.58 -6.35 -3.96
CA TYR A 229 0.75 -7.32 -4.69
C TYR A 229 0.11 -8.32 -3.74
N TYR A 230 -1.21 -8.31 -3.66
CA TYR A 230 -2.01 -9.29 -2.93
C TYR A 230 -2.78 -10.16 -3.92
N ILE A 231 -2.55 -11.48 -3.87
CA ILE A 231 -3.17 -12.45 -4.76
C ILE A 231 -3.74 -13.59 -3.92
N GLU A 232 -5.05 -13.79 -4.00
CA GLU A 232 -5.78 -14.80 -3.24
C GLU A 232 -6.63 -15.69 -4.15
N LYS A 233 -6.64 -17.00 -3.86
CA LYS A 233 -7.49 -18.02 -4.52
C LYS A 233 -7.43 -17.98 -6.05
N SER A 234 -6.31 -17.53 -6.58
CA SER A 234 -6.17 -17.22 -8.00
C SER A 234 -5.20 -18.19 -8.68
N SER A 235 -5.32 -18.32 -10.00
CA SER A 235 -4.50 -19.29 -10.73
C SER A 235 -4.09 -18.90 -12.13
N GLU A 236 -3.10 -19.62 -12.66
CA GLU A 236 -2.64 -19.48 -14.04
C GLU A 236 -2.14 -18.06 -14.36
N MET A 237 -1.29 -17.50 -13.50
CA MET A 237 -0.82 -16.13 -13.66
C MET A 237 0.65 -16.06 -14.08
N SER A 238 0.97 -15.00 -14.81
CA SER A 238 2.34 -14.67 -15.19
C SER A 238 2.70 -13.25 -14.80
N ILE A 239 3.73 -13.12 -13.97
CA ILE A 239 4.26 -11.86 -13.45
C ILE A 239 5.68 -11.74 -13.99
N THR A 240 5.92 -10.77 -14.87
CA THR A 240 7.21 -10.64 -15.56
C THR A 240 7.75 -9.23 -15.48
N LYS A 241 9.07 -9.08 -15.30
CA LYS A 241 9.74 -7.75 -15.28
C LYS A 241 9.05 -6.73 -14.38
N SER A 242 8.49 -7.19 -13.26
CA SER A 242 7.74 -6.36 -12.32
C SER A 242 8.48 -6.27 -10.98
N ALA A 243 8.21 -5.23 -10.19
CA ALA A 243 8.91 -5.00 -8.94
C ALA A 243 7.99 -4.64 -7.78
N ALA A 244 8.30 -5.20 -6.60
CA ALA A 244 7.78 -4.77 -5.31
C ALA A 244 8.95 -4.28 -4.46
N TYR A 245 8.98 -2.99 -4.10
CA TYR A 245 10.09 -2.45 -3.33
C TYR A 245 9.74 -1.23 -2.50
N ASN A 246 10.42 -1.01 -1.37
CA ASN A 246 10.14 0.06 -0.42
C ASN A 246 8.66 0.11 0.00
N ASN A 247 7.98 -1.04 0.02
CA ASN A 247 6.65 -1.14 0.62
C ASN A 247 6.81 -1.33 2.13
N ASN A 248 5.70 -1.33 2.86
CA ASN A 248 5.65 -1.50 4.31
C ASN A 248 6.68 -2.53 4.82
N ASP A 249 7.55 -2.08 5.72
CA ASP A 249 8.67 -2.86 6.25
C ASP A 249 8.24 -3.93 7.26
N ASN A 250 7.00 -3.88 7.76
CA ASN A 250 6.37 -4.97 8.51
C ASN A 250 5.67 -5.98 7.58
N GLN A 251 5.28 -5.58 6.35
CA GLN A 251 4.59 -6.43 5.35
C GLN A 251 5.07 -6.17 3.90
N GLY A 252 4.23 -5.74 2.95
CA GLY A 252 4.72 -5.00 1.77
C GLY A 252 4.97 -5.72 0.43
N GLY A 253 5.50 -6.94 0.38
CA GLY A 253 5.94 -7.52 -0.90
C GLY A 253 4.84 -8.16 -1.76
N PHE A 254 5.06 -9.41 -2.16
CA PHE A 254 4.10 -10.27 -2.86
C PHE A 254 3.45 -11.26 -1.90
N PHE A 255 2.13 -11.22 -1.78
CA PHE A 255 1.37 -12.07 -0.87
C PHE A 255 0.51 -13.02 -1.71
N LEU A 256 0.78 -14.31 -1.60
CA LEU A 256 0.07 -15.37 -2.31
C LEU A 256 -0.67 -16.25 -1.30
N GLU A 257 -1.98 -16.34 -1.44
CA GLU A 257 -2.81 -17.14 -0.55
C GLU A 257 -3.69 -18.09 -1.36
N SER A 258 -3.59 -19.39 -1.09
CA SER A 258 -4.37 -20.42 -1.79
C SER A 258 -4.27 -20.36 -3.32
N CYS A 259 -3.12 -19.93 -3.85
CA CYS A 259 -2.90 -19.74 -5.29
C CYS A 259 -2.32 -20.98 -5.96
N ASN A 260 -2.57 -21.13 -7.27
CA ASN A 260 -2.07 -22.25 -8.06
C ASN A 260 -1.47 -21.82 -9.40
N SER A 261 -0.37 -22.44 -9.83
CA SER A 261 0.21 -22.21 -11.18
C SER A 261 0.58 -20.74 -11.44
N ILE A 262 1.32 -20.12 -10.52
CA ILE A 262 1.80 -18.74 -10.64
C ILE A 262 3.26 -18.73 -11.06
N SER A 263 3.59 -17.94 -12.09
CA SER A 263 4.96 -17.79 -12.60
C SER A 263 5.48 -16.38 -12.42
N PHE A 264 6.68 -16.27 -11.84
CA PHE A 264 7.47 -15.06 -11.72
C PHE A 264 8.73 -15.20 -12.57
N ASP A 265 8.97 -14.25 -13.46
CA ASP A 265 10.20 -14.20 -14.26
C ASP A 265 10.78 -12.80 -14.32
N ASN A 266 12.08 -12.70 -14.02
CA ASN A 266 12.81 -11.44 -14.12
C ASN A 266 12.22 -10.33 -13.21
N CYS A 267 11.80 -10.66 -11.99
CA CYS A 267 11.20 -9.71 -11.06
C CYS A 267 12.22 -9.18 -10.03
N ILE A 268 11.94 -8.01 -9.46
CA ILE A 268 12.74 -7.39 -8.38
C ILE A 268 11.88 -7.28 -7.13
N ILE A 269 12.28 -7.94 -6.06
CA ILE A 269 11.56 -7.96 -4.78
C ILE A 269 12.54 -7.48 -3.72
N SER A 270 12.52 -6.18 -3.44
CA SER A 270 13.58 -5.57 -2.64
C SER A 270 13.06 -4.63 -1.58
N HIS A 271 13.56 -4.72 -0.36
CA HIS A 271 13.18 -3.78 0.70
C HIS A 271 11.67 -3.73 0.96
N ASN A 272 11.12 -4.88 1.32
CA ASN A 272 9.78 -5.02 1.88
C ASN A 272 9.92 -5.77 3.21
N GLY A 273 8.90 -5.77 4.05
CA GLY A 273 8.87 -6.63 5.23
C GLY A 273 9.07 -8.11 4.90
N PHE A 274 8.14 -8.64 4.12
CA PHE A 274 8.30 -9.93 3.45
C PHE A 274 8.42 -9.70 1.95
N GLY A 275 9.45 -10.28 1.33
CA GLY A 275 9.61 -10.19 -0.12
C GLY A 275 8.51 -10.93 -0.87
N LEU A 276 8.45 -12.25 -0.70
CA LEU A 276 7.33 -13.08 -1.17
C LEU A 276 6.85 -13.98 -0.02
N LYS A 277 5.59 -13.78 0.39
CA LYS A 277 4.88 -14.60 1.36
C LYS A 277 3.90 -15.50 0.64
N SER A 278 3.92 -16.80 0.92
CA SER A 278 2.98 -17.76 0.35
C SER A 278 2.44 -18.74 1.38
N SER A 279 1.12 -18.92 1.41
CA SER A 279 0.40 -19.90 2.24
C SER A 279 -0.59 -20.71 1.39
N PHE A 280 -0.68 -22.02 1.65
CA PHE A 280 -1.55 -22.96 0.91
C PHE A 280 -1.38 -22.93 -0.62
N CYS A 281 -0.22 -22.53 -1.12
CA CYS A 281 0.03 -22.35 -2.54
C CYS A 281 0.56 -23.61 -3.22
N GLN A 282 0.25 -23.77 -4.51
CA GLN A 282 0.70 -24.90 -5.32
C GLN A 282 1.31 -24.45 -6.65
N ASN A 283 2.32 -25.18 -7.11
CA ASN A 283 2.90 -25.01 -8.45
C ASN A 283 3.38 -23.57 -8.75
N ILE A 284 4.09 -22.96 -7.79
CA ILE A 284 4.64 -21.61 -7.95
C ILE A 284 6.06 -21.71 -8.51
N SER A 285 6.38 -20.97 -9.58
CA SER A 285 7.72 -20.92 -10.16
C SER A 285 8.28 -19.51 -10.14
N ILE A 286 9.45 -19.33 -9.53
CA ILE A 286 10.18 -18.07 -9.50
C ILE A 286 11.52 -18.25 -10.21
N LYS A 287 11.77 -17.43 -11.24
CA LYS A 287 12.97 -17.51 -12.07
C LYS A 287 13.61 -16.15 -12.32
N HIS A 288 14.93 -16.15 -12.51
CA HIS A 288 15.71 -14.99 -12.94
C HIS A 288 15.42 -13.72 -12.11
N SER A 289 15.10 -13.84 -10.83
CA SER A 289 14.59 -12.74 -10.02
C SER A 289 15.61 -12.31 -8.95
N THR A 290 15.60 -11.03 -8.60
CA THR A 290 16.45 -10.47 -7.54
C THR A 290 15.62 -10.25 -6.28
N ILE A 291 16.06 -10.83 -5.18
CA ILE A 291 15.41 -10.74 -3.87
C ILE A 291 16.44 -10.22 -2.86
N SER A 292 16.26 -9.00 -2.38
CA SER A 292 17.28 -8.35 -1.56
C SER A 292 16.73 -7.38 -0.54
N TYR A 293 17.47 -7.17 0.55
CA TYR A 293 17.15 -6.13 1.53
C TYR A 293 15.76 -6.22 2.16
N ASN A 294 15.03 -7.34 2.02
CA ASN A 294 13.76 -7.51 2.71
C ASN A 294 14.03 -7.69 4.20
N THR A 295 13.21 -7.04 5.04
CA THR A 295 13.56 -6.82 6.45
C THR A 295 13.35 -8.10 7.28
N HIS A 296 12.26 -8.84 7.10
CA HIS A 296 11.99 -10.09 7.83
C HIS A 296 12.44 -11.32 7.04
N ALA A 297 11.93 -11.49 5.81
CA ALA A 297 12.37 -12.58 4.95
C ALA A 297 12.30 -12.23 3.46
N GLY A 298 13.27 -12.71 2.68
CA GLY A 298 13.19 -12.68 1.22
C GLY A 298 12.03 -13.54 0.71
N PHE A 299 11.93 -14.77 1.22
CA PHE A 299 10.81 -15.67 1.00
C PHE A 299 10.27 -16.20 2.33
N LEU A 300 8.96 -16.15 2.52
CA LEU A 300 8.23 -16.80 3.60
C LEU A 300 7.24 -17.81 3.00
N ILE A 301 7.56 -19.09 3.05
CA ILE A 301 6.74 -20.17 2.46
C ILE A 301 6.19 -21.02 3.61
N MET A 302 4.86 -21.08 3.73
CA MET A 302 4.20 -21.71 4.87
C MET A 302 2.98 -22.54 4.47
N ASP A 303 2.37 -23.17 5.47
CA ASP A 303 1.02 -23.70 5.44
C ASP A 303 0.76 -24.68 4.30
N GLN A 304 1.50 -25.79 4.29
CA GLN A 304 1.30 -26.90 3.35
C GLN A 304 1.45 -26.50 1.88
N SER A 305 2.22 -25.45 1.58
CA SER A 305 2.56 -25.09 0.21
C SER A 305 3.41 -26.19 -0.45
N GLN A 306 3.13 -26.48 -1.72
CA GLN A 306 3.74 -27.59 -2.46
C GLN A 306 4.19 -27.19 -3.86
N ASN A 307 5.19 -27.89 -4.39
CA ASN A 307 5.74 -27.68 -5.73
C ASN A 307 6.20 -26.23 -5.98
N ILE A 308 6.79 -25.60 -4.97
CA ILE A 308 7.38 -24.26 -5.11
C ILE A 308 8.81 -24.40 -5.66
N SER A 309 9.09 -23.77 -6.80
CA SER A 309 10.40 -23.83 -7.46
C SER A 309 11.04 -22.47 -7.62
N ILE A 310 12.23 -22.29 -7.04
CA ILE A 310 13.03 -21.05 -7.12
C ILE A 310 14.34 -21.35 -7.86
N LYS A 311 14.56 -20.76 -9.04
CA LYS A 311 15.74 -21.06 -9.86
C LYS A 311 16.36 -19.82 -10.48
N HIS A 312 17.68 -19.82 -10.66
CA HIS A 312 18.40 -18.74 -11.34
C HIS A 312 18.20 -17.34 -10.69
N CYS A 313 17.89 -17.31 -9.40
CA CYS A 313 17.66 -16.08 -8.65
C CYS A 313 18.93 -15.60 -7.94
N ASN A 314 18.99 -14.30 -7.68
CA ASN A 314 19.97 -13.69 -6.79
C ASN A 314 19.25 -13.26 -5.49
N ILE A 315 19.46 -14.03 -4.42
CA ILE A 315 18.84 -13.84 -3.11
C ILE A 315 19.94 -13.38 -2.17
N SER A 316 19.94 -12.11 -1.79
CA SER A 316 21.09 -11.56 -1.06
C SER A 316 20.79 -10.36 -0.20
N LYS A 317 21.52 -10.21 0.90
CA LYS A 317 21.42 -9.04 1.78
C LYS A 317 20.02 -8.82 2.36
N ASN A 318 19.21 -9.87 2.51
CA ASN A 318 17.97 -9.73 3.30
C ASN A 318 18.38 -9.53 4.76
N LEU A 319 17.73 -8.61 5.46
CA LEU A 319 18.24 -8.13 6.75
C LEU A 319 18.20 -9.22 7.82
N ARG A 320 17.27 -10.18 7.70
CA ARG A 320 17.19 -11.34 8.58
C ARG A 320 17.33 -12.64 7.81
N ILE A 321 16.27 -13.13 7.17
CA ILE A 321 16.22 -14.48 6.59
C ILE A 321 16.12 -14.41 5.06
N SER A 322 16.94 -15.15 4.31
CA SER A 322 16.78 -15.26 2.85
C SER A 322 15.56 -16.11 2.48
N ILE A 323 15.48 -17.33 3.02
CA ILE A 323 14.35 -18.25 2.79
C ILE A 323 13.88 -18.84 4.11
N TYR A 324 12.64 -18.55 4.51
CA TYR A 324 11.93 -19.21 5.60
C TYR A 324 10.93 -20.21 5.01
N ASN A 325 11.07 -21.49 5.35
CA ASN A 325 10.17 -22.55 4.91
C ASN A 325 9.57 -23.29 6.12
N SER A 326 8.25 -23.33 6.23
CA SER A 326 7.57 -24.05 7.30
C SER A 326 6.45 -24.94 6.76
N GLN A 327 6.40 -26.19 7.24
CA GLN A 327 5.33 -27.14 6.94
C GLN A 327 5.03 -27.30 5.43
N SER A 328 6.04 -27.17 4.58
CA SER A 328 5.89 -27.08 3.12
C SER A 328 7.03 -27.80 2.38
N GLN A 329 6.84 -28.09 1.10
CA GLN A 329 7.86 -28.73 0.26
C GLN A 329 8.29 -27.80 -0.89
N ILE A 330 9.58 -27.48 -0.93
CA ILE A 330 10.15 -26.52 -1.89
C ILE A 330 11.42 -27.06 -2.54
N SER A 331 11.70 -26.61 -3.77
CA SER A 331 12.97 -26.82 -4.46
C SER A 331 13.55 -25.48 -4.87
N PHE A 332 14.74 -25.15 -4.38
CA PHE A 332 15.48 -23.97 -4.80
C PHE A 332 16.86 -24.39 -5.27
N GLN A 333 17.13 -24.24 -6.56
CA GLN A 333 18.37 -24.74 -7.18
C GLN A 333 18.95 -23.71 -8.14
N LYS A 334 20.28 -23.72 -8.32
CA LYS A 334 20.97 -22.81 -9.24
C LYS A 334 20.77 -21.34 -8.87
N ASN A 335 20.69 -21.00 -7.59
CA ASN A 335 20.58 -19.64 -7.10
C ASN A 335 21.89 -19.15 -6.47
N ASN A 336 22.05 -17.83 -6.40
CA ASN A 336 23.05 -17.20 -5.52
C ASN A 336 22.35 -16.81 -4.21
N ILE A 337 22.83 -17.32 -3.07
CA ILE A 337 22.24 -17.10 -1.73
C ILE A 337 23.36 -16.64 -0.77
N TYR A 338 23.37 -15.38 -0.34
CA TYR A 338 24.48 -14.84 0.46
C TYR A 338 24.15 -13.52 1.21
N ASN A 339 24.94 -13.24 2.25
CA ASN A 339 24.96 -11.99 3.02
C ASN A 339 23.65 -11.68 3.78
N SER A 340 22.89 -12.68 4.19
CA SER A 340 21.79 -12.50 5.14
C SER A 340 22.19 -13.03 6.51
N ILE A 341 21.53 -12.62 7.60
CA ILE A 341 21.84 -13.17 8.94
C ILE A 341 21.59 -14.69 8.95
N CYS A 342 20.52 -15.11 8.29
CA CYS A 342 20.18 -16.51 8.08
C CYS A 342 19.91 -16.78 6.61
N GLY A 343 20.59 -17.76 6.01
CA GLY A 343 20.33 -18.17 4.63
C GLY A 343 19.01 -18.89 4.50
N VAL A 344 18.89 -20.01 5.19
CA VAL A 344 17.67 -20.83 5.19
C VAL A 344 17.27 -21.15 6.61
N TYR A 345 16.02 -20.85 6.94
CA TYR A 345 15.37 -21.35 8.15
C TYR A 345 14.26 -22.31 7.73
N SER A 346 14.41 -23.60 8.06
CA SER A 346 13.45 -24.65 7.71
C SER A 346 12.86 -25.28 8.95
N GLU A 347 11.52 -25.35 9.04
CA GLU A 347 10.78 -25.94 10.16
C GLU A 347 9.70 -26.94 9.69
N ARG A 348 9.82 -28.20 10.11
CA ARG A 348 8.87 -29.28 9.74
C ARG A 348 8.64 -29.35 8.22
N ALA A 349 9.71 -29.16 7.44
CA ALA A 349 9.64 -28.93 6.00
C ALA A 349 10.68 -29.78 5.24
N ILE A 350 10.50 -29.92 3.93
CA ILE A 350 11.43 -30.60 3.03
C ILE A 350 11.91 -29.60 1.98
N CYS A 351 13.24 -29.47 1.87
CA CYS A 351 13.89 -28.56 0.93
C CYS A 351 14.90 -29.32 0.06
N ASP A 352 14.72 -29.26 -1.26
CA ASP A 352 15.78 -29.54 -2.23
C ASP A 352 16.53 -28.23 -2.50
N ALA A 353 17.76 -28.14 -2.01
CA ALA A 353 18.60 -26.96 -1.97
C ALA A 353 19.93 -27.16 -2.74
N GLU A 354 19.98 -28.14 -3.65
CA GLU A 354 21.19 -28.48 -4.40
C GLU A 354 21.56 -27.39 -5.42
N LYS A 355 22.83 -27.36 -5.79
CA LYS A 355 23.39 -26.55 -6.89
C LYS A 355 23.21 -25.05 -6.68
N ASN A 356 23.11 -24.59 -5.44
CA ASN A 356 23.17 -23.16 -5.13
C ASN A 356 24.61 -22.75 -4.80
N TRP A 357 24.94 -21.49 -5.04
CA TRP A 357 26.14 -20.86 -4.49
C TRP A 357 25.78 -20.11 -3.22
N TRP A 358 26.48 -20.40 -2.13
CA TRP A 358 26.13 -19.95 -0.76
C TRP A 358 26.98 -18.75 -0.26
N GLY A 359 27.53 -17.98 -1.20
CA GLY A 359 28.50 -16.91 -0.89
C GLY A 359 29.94 -17.40 -0.67
N SER A 360 30.16 -18.72 -0.66
CA SER A 360 31.47 -19.33 -0.40
C SER A 360 31.64 -20.63 -1.19
N GLN A 361 32.87 -20.91 -1.61
CA GLN A 361 33.24 -22.19 -2.24
C GLN A 361 33.08 -23.39 -1.29
N PHE A 362 33.02 -23.14 0.02
CA PHE A 362 32.86 -24.16 1.06
C PHE A 362 31.39 -24.50 1.36
N GLY A 363 30.43 -23.96 0.60
CA GLY A 363 29.00 -24.25 0.77
C GLY A 363 28.35 -23.35 1.83
N PRO A 364 27.23 -23.76 2.46
CA PRO A 364 26.60 -23.00 3.53
C PRO A 364 27.42 -23.00 4.82
N GLY A 365 27.35 -21.92 5.60
CA GLY A 365 28.09 -21.74 6.84
C GLY A 365 27.42 -22.39 8.06
N PHE A 366 28.19 -22.60 9.14
CA PHE A 366 27.67 -23.10 10.42
C PHE A 366 27.46 -21.99 11.48
N ILE A 367 28.04 -20.80 11.26
CA ILE A 367 27.99 -19.65 12.17
C ILE A 367 27.47 -18.45 11.37
N GLU A 368 26.75 -17.55 12.04
CA GLU A 368 26.33 -16.25 11.49
C GLU A 368 27.58 -15.44 11.06
N ARG A 369 27.85 -15.35 9.74
CA ARG A 369 28.97 -14.59 9.16
C ARG A 369 28.49 -13.81 7.94
N ASN A 370 28.91 -12.55 7.83
CA ASN A 370 28.41 -11.58 6.83
C ASN A 370 28.70 -11.91 5.34
N GLN A 371 29.34 -13.04 5.03
CA GLN A 371 29.71 -13.41 3.64
C GLN A 371 29.14 -14.76 3.18
N GLN A 372 28.74 -15.63 4.12
CA GLN A 372 28.35 -17.01 3.82
C GLN A 372 27.04 -17.32 4.55
N ASP A 373 26.02 -17.67 3.79
CA ASP A 373 24.69 -17.93 4.34
C ASP A 373 24.64 -19.32 4.99
N ASN A 374 24.02 -19.41 6.17
CA ASN A 374 23.88 -20.66 6.93
C ASN A 374 22.52 -21.32 6.71
N ILE A 375 22.38 -22.56 7.18
CA ILE A 375 21.12 -23.31 7.17
C ILE A 375 20.77 -23.70 8.61
N LYS A 376 19.61 -23.26 9.09
CA LYS A 376 19.00 -23.66 10.37
C LYS A 376 17.82 -24.59 10.11
N GLN A 377 17.75 -25.72 10.82
CA GLN A 377 16.72 -26.75 10.63
C GLN A 377 16.05 -27.12 11.95
N LYS A 378 14.72 -27.25 11.93
CA LYS A 378 13.91 -27.73 13.06
C LYS A 378 12.94 -28.81 12.61
N LYS A 379 13.30 -30.08 12.85
CA LYS A 379 12.54 -31.26 12.37
C LYS A 379 12.33 -31.23 10.84
N SER A 380 13.35 -30.83 10.09
CA SER A 380 13.31 -30.67 8.63
C SER A 380 14.38 -31.52 7.93
N GLN A 381 14.23 -31.68 6.62
CA GLN A 381 15.26 -32.19 5.73
C GLN A 381 15.62 -31.09 4.72
N VAL A 382 16.92 -30.76 4.62
CA VAL A 382 17.44 -29.79 3.65
C VAL A 382 18.63 -30.41 2.92
N ASP A 383 18.43 -30.78 1.66
CA ASP A 383 19.44 -31.43 0.81
C ASP A 383 20.17 -30.37 -0.01
N PHE A 384 21.39 -29.98 0.40
CA PHE A 384 22.14 -28.87 -0.22
C PHE A 384 23.43 -29.31 -0.95
N ILE A 385 23.67 -30.62 -1.06
CA ILE A 385 24.87 -31.20 -1.69
C ILE A 385 24.45 -31.93 -2.97
N PRO A 386 25.07 -31.66 -4.13
CA PRO A 386 26.22 -30.77 -4.32
C PRO A 386 25.82 -29.29 -4.27
N TRP A 387 26.76 -28.41 -3.91
CA TRP A 387 26.63 -26.96 -4.06
C TRP A 387 27.60 -26.43 -5.12
N GLU A 388 27.39 -25.21 -5.59
CA GLU A 388 28.26 -24.54 -6.57
C GLU A 388 29.44 -23.85 -5.87
N PHE A 389 30.65 -24.04 -6.41
CA PHE A 389 31.87 -23.46 -5.83
C PHE A 389 32.02 -21.97 -6.13
N ASN A 390 31.47 -21.52 -7.26
CA ASN A 390 31.58 -20.14 -7.74
C ASN A 390 30.20 -19.50 -7.84
N LYS A 391 30.17 -18.18 -7.70
CA LYS A 391 28.98 -17.38 -8.00
C LYS A 391 28.49 -17.70 -9.40
N ILE A 392 27.19 -17.96 -9.51
CA ILE A 392 26.56 -18.26 -10.80
C ILE A 392 26.31 -16.93 -11.51
N GLU A 393 26.92 -16.75 -12.69
CA GLU A 393 26.71 -15.58 -13.52
C GLU A 393 25.28 -15.52 -14.07
N GLN A 394 24.80 -14.32 -14.40
CA GLN A 394 23.46 -14.08 -14.99
C GLN A 394 22.25 -14.47 -14.11
N ASN A 395 22.47 -14.89 -12.87
CA ASN A 395 21.41 -15.05 -11.88
C ASN A 395 20.89 -13.69 -11.41
N GLY A 396 19.57 -13.63 -11.16
CA GLY A 396 18.87 -12.42 -10.78
C GLY A 396 18.24 -11.69 -11.96
N ALA A 397 17.53 -10.60 -11.65
CA ALA A 397 16.88 -9.78 -12.65
C ALA A 397 17.90 -9.10 -13.56
N SER A 398 17.59 -8.99 -14.85
CA SER A 398 18.44 -8.37 -15.87
C SER A 398 18.26 -6.84 -15.96
N TRP A 399 17.47 -6.25 -15.06
CA TRP A 399 17.17 -4.83 -15.00
C TRP A 399 17.25 -4.34 -13.54
N LYS A 400 17.13 -3.03 -13.34
CA LYS A 400 17.09 -2.40 -12.02
C LYS A 400 15.79 -1.61 -11.88
N ALA A 401 15.18 -1.71 -10.70
CA ALA A 401 14.04 -0.86 -10.36
C ALA A 401 14.49 0.62 -10.38
N PRO A 402 13.64 1.55 -10.81
CA PRO A 402 13.97 2.96 -10.74
C PRO A 402 14.12 3.39 -9.28
N LEU A 403 15.00 4.36 -9.03
CA LEU A 403 14.99 5.10 -7.78
C LEU A 403 13.92 6.18 -7.92
N PHE A 404 12.94 6.16 -7.03
CA PHE A 404 11.96 7.23 -6.92
C PHE A 404 12.41 8.16 -5.80
N ASP A 405 12.48 9.46 -6.10
CA ASP A 405 12.61 10.46 -5.05
C ASP A 405 11.33 10.40 -4.23
N ASN A 406 11.46 10.20 -2.91
CA ASN A 406 10.35 10.37 -1.98
C ASN A 406 9.98 11.85 -2.00
N ILE A 407 9.11 12.25 -2.92
CA ILE A 407 8.48 13.56 -2.89
C ILE A 407 7.44 13.45 -1.77
N PRO A 408 7.62 14.15 -0.63
CA PRO A 408 6.62 14.17 0.41
C PRO A 408 5.32 14.68 -0.21
N TYR A 409 4.26 13.90 -0.12
CA TYR A 409 2.96 14.32 -0.63
C TYR A 409 2.23 15.04 0.49
N ASN A 410 2.02 16.34 0.33
CA ASN A 410 1.41 17.18 1.35
C ASN A 410 -0.10 17.29 1.08
N ASP A 411 -0.88 16.33 1.58
CA ASP A 411 -2.35 16.37 1.54
C ASP A 411 -2.92 17.27 2.64
N ARG A 412 -2.40 18.50 2.76
CA ARG A 412 -2.82 19.49 3.76
C ARG A 412 -3.78 20.49 3.12
N SER A 413 -5.01 20.07 2.82
CA SER A 413 -6.07 21.02 2.48
C SER A 413 -6.74 21.54 3.76
N ILE A 414 -6.88 22.86 3.87
CA ILE A 414 -7.64 23.52 4.95
C ILE A 414 -9.08 23.00 4.99
N ASP A 415 -9.63 22.61 3.83
CA ASP A 415 -11.01 22.13 3.67
C ASP A 415 -11.33 20.92 4.58
N ARG A 416 -10.32 20.11 4.94
CA ARG A 416 -10.46 18.96 5.85
C ARG A 416 -10.92 19.37 7.25
N TYR A 417 -10.55 20.57 7.69
CA TYR A 417 -10.82 21.08 9.04
C TYR A 417 -11.90 22.17 9.06
N SER A 418 -12.76 22.19 8.04
CA SER A 418 -13.93 23.09 7.97
C SER A 418 -14.93 22.91 9.13
N SER A 419 -14.78 21.86 9.94
CA SER A 419 -15.53 21.59 11.17
C SER A 419 -15.06 22.41 12.39
N ILE A 420 -13.89 23.06 12.35
CA ILE A 420 -13.42 23.93 13.44
C ILE A 420 -14.44 25.06 13.65
N SER A 421 -15.13 25.01 14.78
CA SER A 421 -16.17 25.98 15.10
C SER A 421 -15.55 27.22 15.72
N GLY A 422 -15.92 28.40 15.22
CA GLY A 422 -15.46 29.65 15.81
C GLY A 422 -15.37 30.75 14.77
N LYS A 423 -14.99 31.93 15.25
CA LYS A 423 -14.56 33.02 14.39
C LYS A 423 -13.06 32.86 14.16
N ASP A 424 -12.65 32.88 12.91
CA ASP A 424 -11.25 33.00 12.46
C ASP A 424 -11.16 34.35 11.75
N THR A 425 -10.48 35.32 12.37
CA THR A 425 -10.48 36.72 11.94
C THR A 425 -9.53 36.99 10.78
N ASP A 426 -8.38 36.32 10.75
CA ASP A 426 -7.33 36.54 9.75
C ASP A 426 -7.25 35.43 8.70
N GLY A 427 -8.04 34.36 8.87
CA GLY A 427 -8.26 33.32 7.87
C GLY A 427 -7.11 32.32 7.78
N ASP A 428 -6.37 32.10 8.87
CA ASP A 428 -5.21 31.23 8.90
C ASP A 428 -5.50 29.78 9.34
N GLY A 429 -6.76 29.50 9.68
CA GLY A 429 -7.31 28.18 9.96
C GLY A 429 -7.50 27.85 11.44
N ALA A 430 -7.00 28.67 12.37
CA ALA A 430 -7.28 28.50 13.81
C ALA A 430 -8.39 29.45 14.28
N ALA A 431 -9.13 29.05 15.33
CA ALA A 431 -10.18 29.90 15.88
C ALA A 431 -9.61 30.96 16.84
N ASP A 432 -10.17 32.18 16.81
CA ASP A 432 -9.77 33.34 17.64
C ASP A 432 -9.63 32.98 19.15
N LEU A 433 -10.53 32.12 19.64
CA LEU A 433 -10.54 31.69 21.05
C LEU A 433 -9.38 30.74 21.37
N TRP A 434 -9.06 29.84 20.45
CA TRP A 434 -7.93 28.91 20.57
C TRP A 434 -6.61 29.67 20.53
N GLU A 435 -6.47 30.59 19.59
CA GLU A 435 -5.30 31.48 19.50
C GLU A 435 -5.08 32.25 20.80
N THR A 436 -6.13 32.89 21.32
CA THR A 436 -6.07 33.64 22.57
C THR A 436 -5.70 32.73 23.76
N LYS A 437 -6.20 31.49 23.79
CA LYS A 437 -5.90 30.50 24.85
C LYS A 437 -4.40 30.18 24.89
N TYR A 438 -3.77 30.04 23.73
CA TYR A 438 -2.35 29.66 23.61
C TYR A 438 -1.39 30.82 23.35
N GLY A 439 -1.89 32.05 23.32
CA GLY A 439 -1.08 33.27 23.29
C GLY A 439 -0.74 33.80 21.89
N TYR A 440 -1.44 33.32 20.86
CA TYR A 440 -1.44 33.90 19.51
C TYR A 440 -2.36 35.13 19.44
N ASN A 441 -2.26 35.91 18.37
CA ASN A 441 -3.04 37.14 18.19
C ASN A 441 -4.07 36.94 17.07
N PRO A 442 -5.38 36.92 17.37
CA PRO A 442 -6.48 36.68 16.41
C PRO A 442 -6.69 37.75 15.33
N SER A 443 -5.65 38.43 14.90
CA SER A 443 -5.70 39.47 13.86
C SER A 443 -4.36 39.50 13.10
N VAL A 444 -3.50 38.51 13.31
CA VAL A 444 -2.16 38.38 12.76
C VAL A 444 -1.98 36.93 12.31
N PHE A 445 -2.00 36.75 11.00
CA PHE A 445 -1.77 35.45 10.36
C PHE A 445 -0.46 34.79 10.80
N ASP A 446 -0.53 33.57 11.36
CA ASP A 446 0.61 32.81 11.92
C ASP A 446 0.91 31.49 11.15
N ASN A 447 0.31 31.28 9.97
CA ASN A 447 0.46 30.06 9.15
C ASN A 447 0.21 28.77 9.96
N HIS A 448 -0.87 28.76 10.75
CA HIS A 448 -1.20 27.66 11.65
C HIS A 448 -1.32 26.30 10.96
N LEU A 449 -1.65 26.26 9.66
CA LEU A 449 -1.67 25.02 8.86
C LEU A 449 -0.33 24.27 8.83
N ASN A 450 0.79 24.97 8.99
CA ASN A 450 2.13 24.38 8.91
C ASN A 450 2.97 24.58 10.18
N LEU A 451 2.41 25.26 11.18
CA LEU A 451 3.08 25.54 12.44
C LEU A 451 2.86 24.36 13.40
N ASP A 452 3.94 23.71 13.82
CA ASP A 452 3.97 22.59 14.77
C ASP A 452 5.09 22.90 15.79
N PRO A 453 4.77 23.58 16.92
CA PRO A 453 5.79 24.09 17.83
C PRO A 453 6.51 23.02 18.68
N ASP A 454 5.87 21.89 18.99
CA ASP A 454 6.44 20.81 19.82
C ASP A 454 6.95 19.60 19.01
N ASN A 455 6.71 19.59 17.69
CA ASN A 455 7.17 18.59 16.74
C ASN A 455 6.60 17.20 17.03
N ASP A 456 5.33 17.11 17.39
CA ASP A 456 4.58 15.85 17.45
C ASP A 456 3.88 15.51 16.13
N GLY A 457 4.12 16.30 15.08
CA GLY A 457 3.53 16.09 13.77
C GLY A 457 2.13 16.69 13.64
N LEU A 458 1.54 17.28 14.67
CA LEU A 458 0.27 18.00 14.64
C LEU A 458 0.52 19.50 14.44
N SER A 459 -0.07 20.04 13.38
CA SER A 459 -0.11 21.47 13.15
C SER A 459 -1.06 22.16 14.11
N ASN A 460 -0.91 23.48 14.31
CA ASN A 460 -1.80 24.28 15.13
C ASN A 460 -3.28 24.20 14.68
N VAL A 461 -3.56 23.97 13.40
CA VAL A 461 -4.93 23.74 12.91
C VAL A 461 -5.47 22.39 13.42
N GLU A 462 -4.64 21.35 13.40
CA GLU A 462 -5.01 20.03 13.94
C GLU A 462 -5.18 20.08 15.46
N GLU A 463 -4.28 20.78 16.16
CA GLU A 463 -4.39 21.11 17.59
C GLU A 463 -5.64 21.94 17.92
N CYS A 464 -6.04 22.86 17.04
CA CYS A 464 -7.28 23.61 17.20
C CYS A 464 -8.51 22.70 17.08
N TYR A 465 -8.46 21.69 16.22
CA TYR A 465 -9.50 20.69 16.08
C TYR A 465 -9.54 19.73 17.29
N THR A 466 -8.39 19.32 17.82
CA THR A 466 -8.27 18.39 18.96
C THR A 466 -8.29 19.06 20.33
N ASP A 467 -8.40 20.39 20.43
CA ASP A 467 -8.46 21.13 21.71
C ASP A 467 -9.56 20.60 22.65
N GLN A 468 -10.69 20.18 22.07
CA GLN A 468 -11.81 19.58 22.81
C GLN A 468 -11.47 18.23 23.47
N TYR A 469 -10.44 17.54 22.97
CA TYR A 469 -9.90 16.30 23.53
C TYR A 469 -8.73 16.54 24.48
N GLY A 470 -8.32 17.81 24.65
CA GLY A 470 -7.28 18.21 25.60
C GLY A 470 -5.87 18.24 25.01
N SER A 471 -5.73 18.43 23.70
CA SER A 471 -4.44 18.68 23.05
C SER A 471 -3.82 20.02 23.49
N HIS A 472 -2.53 20.19 23.28
CA HIS A 472 -1.78 21.37 23.64
C HIS A 472 -0.62 21.63 22.66
N PRO A 473 -0.58 22.77 21.94
CA PRO A 473 0.37 23.05 20.84
C PRO A 473 1.84 23.26 21.24
N PHE A 474 2.20 22.99 22.49
CA PHE A 474 3.55 23.12 23.03
C PHE A 474 3.95 21.90 23.89
N GLN A 475 3.15 20.83 23.85
CA GLN A 475 3.40 19.57 24.52
C GLN A 475 2.99 18.44 23.59
N LYS A 476 3.92 17.54 23.27
CA LYS A 476 3.67 16.42 22.38
C LYS A 476 2.42 15.62 22.77
N ASP A 477 1.52 15.48 21.82
CA ASP A 477 0.29 14.72 21.88
C ASP A 477 0.36 13.53 20.90
N ILE A 478 -0.21 12.40 21.31
CA ILE A 478 -0.46 11.25 20.43
C ILE A 478 -1.92 10.87 20.60
N PHE A 479 -2.65 10.80 19.48
CA PHE A 479 -4.03 10.34 19.46
C PHE A 479 -4.09 8.91 18.92
N LEU A 480 -4.58 7.97 19.72
CA LEU A 480 -4.74 6.56 19.34
C LEU A 480 -6.20 6.15 19.47
N GLU A 481 -6.80 5.77 18.35
CA GLU A 481 -8.16 5.25 18.29
C GLU A 481 -8.16 3.72 18.21
N PHE A 482 -9.01 3.09 19.00
CA PHE A 482 -9.27 1.67 18.89
C PHE A 482 -10.69 1.39 18.44
N ASP A 483 -10.79 0.65 17.35
CA ASP A 483 -11.97 -0.14 17.04
C ASP A 483 -11.76 -1.58 17.47
N TRP A 484 -12.85 -2.26 17.81
CA TRP A 484 -12.77 -3.66 18.18
C TRP A 484 -13.91 -4.47 17.58
N ILE A 485 -13.55 -5.58 16.93
CA ILE A 485 -14.52 -6.59 16.50
C ILE A 485 -15.11 -7.23 17.75
N GLU A 486 -16.43 -7.38 17.80
CA GLU A 486 -17.12 -8.14 18.83
C GLU A 486 -16.47 -9.53 18.97
N SER A 487 -16.18 -9.95 20.20
CA SER A 487 -15.57 -11.25 20.44
C SER A 487 -16.56 -12.39 20.20
N GLN A 488 -16.06 -13.61 19.96
CA GLN A 488 -16.89 -14.81 19.82
C GLN A 488 -17.88 -14.96 20.98
N SER A 489 -19.09 -15.45 20.70
CA SER A 489 -20.18 -15.55 21.70
C SER A 489 -19.87 -16.44 22.91
N ASN A 490 -18.86 -17.29 22.83
CA ASN A 490 -18.35 -18.13 23.92
C ASN A 490 -17.11 -17.53 24.62
N SER A 491 -16.58 -16.41 24.14
CA SER A 491 -15.50 -15.68 24.79
C SER A 491 -16.03 -15.04 26.07
N THR A 492 -15.25 -15.16 27.14
CA THR A 492 -15.53 -14.50 28.42
C THR A 492 -14.90 -13.11 28.51
N GLU A 493 -14.10 -12.71 27.52
CA GLU A 493 -13.34 -11.46 27.52
C GLU A 493 -13.57 -10.68 26.23
N SER A 494 -13.72 -9.36 26.35
CA SER A 494 -13.96 -8.44 25.23
C SER A 494 -12.67 -8.07 24.52
N ASN A 495 -12.76 -7.74 23.23
CA ASN A 495 -11.71 -7.05 22.47
C ASN A 495 -11.57 -5.57 22.81
N LYS A 496 -12.57 -4.96 23.46
CA LYS A 496 -12.45 -3.58 23.93
C LYS A 496 -11.28 -3.47 24.92
N PRO A 497 -10.30 -2.58 24.70
CA PRO A 497 -9.21 -2.40 25.64
C PRO A 497 -9.73 -1.94 27.01
N SER A 498 -9.23 -2.56 28.09
CA SER A 498 -9.65 -2.22 29.44
C SER A 498 -9.06 -0.90 29.94
N GLU A 499 -9.84 -0.15 30.72
CA GLU A 499 -9.43 1.12 31.34
C GLU A 499 -8.17 0.98 32.21
N GLU A 500 -7.97 -0.16 32.88
CA GLU A 500 -6.78 -0.41 33.70
C GLU A 500 -5.48 -0.36 32.87
N TYR A 501 -5.45 -1.05 31.73
CA TYR A 501 -4.26 -1.11 30.89
C TYR A 501 -4.09 0.14 30.03
N ILE A 502 -5.19 0.82 29.65
CA ILE A 502 -5.15 2.16 29.06
C ILE A 502 -4.41 3.13 30.00
N LYS A 503 -4.82 3.20 31.28
CA LYS A 503 -4.17 4.09 32.26
C LYS A 503 -2.68 3.81 32.39
N LYS A 504 -2.27 2.54 32.41
CA LYS A 504 -0.86 2.15 32.45
C LYS A 504 -0.10 2.69 31.23
N ALA A 505 -0.64 2.51 30.02
CA ALA A 505 -0.02 3.02 28.80
C ALA A 505 0.12 4.56 28.86
N VAL A 506 -0.94 5.27 29.26
CA VAL A 506 -0.91 6.74 29.41
C VAL A 506 0.15 7.19 30.42
N GLU A 507 0.28 6.50 31.56
CA GLU A 507 1.30 6.79 32.57
C GLU A 507 2.73 6.64 32.01
N ILE A 508 3.01 5.59 31.21
CA ILE A 508 4.32 5.35 30.59
C ILE A 508 4.71 6.48 29.63
N PHE A 509 3.78 6.93 28.78
CA PHE A 509 4.05 8.05 27.86
C PHE A 509 4.20 9.37 28.61
N LYS A 510 3.41 9.58 29.65
CA LYS A 510 3.51 10.76 30.51
C LYS A 510 4.87 10.87 31.22
N GLU A 511 5.44 9.74 31.67
CA GLU A 511 6.80 9.70 32.23
C GLU A 511 7.87 10.19 31.25
N ASN A 512 7.58 10.14 29.95
CA ASN A 512 8.43 10.62 28.85
C ASN A 512 7.96 11.97 28.27
N ASN A 513 7.13 12.73 29.00
CA ASN A 513 6.57 14.03 28.61
C ASN A 513 5.73 14.00 27.32
N ILE A 514 5.05 12.89 27.06
CA ILE A 514 4.11 12.75 25.94
C ILE A 514 2.70 12.52 26.50
N SER A 515 1.73 13.28 26.00
CA SER A 515 0.32 13.11 26.29
C SER A 515 -0.27 12.08 25.33
N LEU A 516 -0.52 10.86 25.81
CA LEU A 516 -1.19 9.82 25.03
C LEU A 516 -2.71 9.87 25.27
N HIS A 517 -3.47 10.20 24.23
CA HIS A 517 -4.92 10.25 24.20
C HIS A 517 -5.45 8.97 23.54
N ILE A 518 -6.11 8.11 24.33
CA ILE A 518 -6.68 6.85 23.80
C ILE A 518 -8.20 6.98 23.68
N ASP A 519 -8.70 6.76 22.47
CA ASP A 519 -10.12 6.72 22.14
C ASP A 519 -10.63 5.28 22.06
N VAL A 520 -11.60 4.96 22.91
CA VAL A 520 -12.36 3.70 22.90
C VAL A 520 -13.87 3.99 22.93
N GLY A 521 -14.30 5.08 22.29
CA GLY A 521 -15.67 5.60 22.34
C GLY A 521 -15.83 6.87 23.18
N ASN A 522 -14.73 7.56 23.51
CA ASN A 522 -14.72 8.70 24.42
C ASN A 522 -14.19 10.00 23.80
N LEU A 523 -13.63 9.98 22.58
CA LEU A 523 -13.18 11.15 21.82
C LEU A 523 -13.87 11.20 20.44
N ASP A 524 -15.17 10.88 20.41
CA ASP A 524 -16.06 10.87 19.24
C ASP A 524 -15.68 9.90 18.10
N GLY A 525 -14.71 9.00 18.30
CA GLY A 525 -14.46 7.82 17.48
C GLY A 525 -14.50 6.54 18.33
N GLY A 526 -13.83 5.47 17.87
CA GLY A 526 -13.64 4.22 18.61
C GLY A 526 -14.93 3.43 18.82
N GLU A 527 -15.20 2.47 17.94
CA GLU A 527 -16.45 1.73 17.94
C GLU A 527 -16.32 0.20 17.98
N GLN A 528 -17.45 -0.45 18.31
CA GLN A 528 -17.55 -1.90 18.26
C GLN A 528 -18.02 -2.34 16.88
N ILE A 529 -17.18 -3.11 16.20
CA ILE A 529 -17.47 -3.70 14.90
C ILE A 529 -18.23 -5.03 15.11
N PRO A 530 -19.26 -5.35 14.31
CA PRO A 530 -19.94 -6.64 14.40
C PRO A 530 -18.99 -7.84 14.27
N TYR A 531 -19.31 -8.95 14.95
CA TYR A 531 -18.49 -10.15 14.92
C TYR A 531 -18.14 -10.57 13.49
N THR A 532 -16.85 -10.60 13.19
CA THR A 532 -16.28 -11.00 11.90
C THR A 532 -15.06 -11.89 12.14
N SER A 533 -14.90 -12.96 11.38
CA SER A 533 -13.77 -13.89 11.51
C SER A 533 -13.28 -14.39 10.15
N ASN A 534 -12.02 -14.81 10.08
CA ASN A 534 -11.37 -15.30 8.86
C ASN A 534 -11.26 -14.25 7.75
N PHE A 535 -11.07 -12.99 8.13
CA PHE A 535 -10.77 -11.92 7.19
C PHE A 535 -9.27 -11.90 6.84
N SER A 536 -8.99 -11.44 5.64
CA SER A 536 -7.69 -11.40 4.98
C SER A 536 -6.94 -10.09 5.24
N PHE A 537 -5.72 -9.97 4.72
CA PHE A 537 -5.02 -8.69 4.68
C PHE A 537 -5.74 -7.65 3.79
N ALA A 538 -6.46 -8.09 2.76
CA ALA A 538 -7.20 -7.18 1.87
C ALA A 538 -8.40 -6.53 2.59
N ASP A 539 -9.05 -7.28 3.47
CA ASP A 539 -10.22 -6.80 4.22
C ASP A 539 -9.88 -5.71 5.24
N LEU A 540 -8.62 -5.62 5.71
CA LEU A 540 -8.17 -4.58 6.65
C LEU A 540 -8.31 -3.17 6.07
N LYS A 541 -8.03 -3.03 4.77
CA LYS A 541 -8.29 -1.79 4.04
C LYS A 541 -9.78 -1.45 4.08
N ASP A 542 -10.67 -2.44 4.03
CA ASP A 542 -12.10 -2.18 4.07
C ASP A 542 -12.55 -1.78 5.48
N PHE A 543 -12.07 -2.44 6.53
CA PHE A 543 -12.30 -1.99 7.91
C PHE A 543 -11.82 -0.55 8.16
N TYR A 544 -10.62 -0.20 7.69
CA TYR A 544 -10.09 1.16 7.83
C TYR A 544 -10.99 2.20 7.16
N TRP A 545 -11.49 1.94 5.95
CA TRP A 545 -12.37 2.90 5.28
C TRP A 545 -13.77 2.93 5.89
N ASP A 546 -14.34 1.78 6.26
CA ASP A 546 -15.72 1.70 6.75
C ASP A 546 -15.87 2.30 8.15
N TYR A 547 -14.90 2.07 9.04
CA TYR A 547 -15.01 2.41 10.47
C TYR A 547 -14.10 3.57 10.88
N PHE A 548 -12.84 3.63 10.43
CA PHE A 548 -11.96 4.77 10.79
C PHE A 548 -12.24 6.02 9.95
N LEU A 549 -12.36 5.86 8.62
CA LEU A 549 -12.67 6.98 7.74
C LEU A 549 -14.17 7.27 7.63
N HIS A 550 -15.03 6.31 7.96
CA HIS A 550 -16.47 6.36 7.68
C HIS A 550 -16.80 6.68 6.22
N ASN A 551 -16.06 6.07 5.30
CA ASN A 551 -16.12 6.27 3.85
C ASN A 551 -15.80 7.69 3.38
N ASP A 552 -15.22 8.53 4.25
CA ASP A 552 -14.76 9.88 3.93
C ASP A 552 -13.24 9.98 4.03
N ILE A 553 -12.55 10.04 2.90
CA ILE A 553 -11.09 10.22 2.86
C ILE A 553 -10.64 11.61 3.40
N ASN A 554 -11.58 12.57 3.52
CA ASN A 554 -11.37 13.84 4.21
C ASN A 554 -11.77 13.81 5.69
N ASN A 555 -12.02 12.63 6.27
CA ASN A 555 -12.26 12.57 7.71
C ASN A 555 -11.04 13.17 8.45
N PRO A 556 -11.22 14.22 9.27
CA PRO A 556 -10.12 14.95 9.90
C PRO A 556 -9.29 14.09 10.86
N ARG A 557 -9.81 12.94 11.29
CA ARG A 557 -9.07 11.97 12.11
C ARG A 557 -7.91 11.35 11.33
N LYS A 558 -8.03 11.22 10.00
CA LYS A 558 -6.93 10.82 9.12
C LYS A 558 -5.85 11.89 9.13
N GLY A 559 -4.67 11.51 9.62
CA GLY A 559 -3.58 12.44 9.84
C GLY A 559 -3.63 13.12 11.21
N ILE A 560 -4.43 12.65 12.16
CA ILE A 560 -4.33 13.05 13.57
C ILE A 560 -4.24 11.79 14.45
N PHE A 561 -5.15 10.84 14.22
CA PHE A 561 -5.25 9.61 14.97
C PHE A 561 -4.45 8.49 14.31
N HIS A 562 -3.78 7.70 15.14
CA HIS A 562 -3.30 6.37 14.82
C HIS A 562 -4.47 5.39 15.02
N TYR A 563 -4.65 4.43 14.12
CA TYR A 563 -5.78 3.50 14.12
C TYR A 563 -5.40 2.08 14.53
N GLY A 564 -5.99 1.58 15.61
CA GLY A 564 -5.81 0.21 16.09
C GLY A 564 -7.07 -0.64 15.96
N LEU A 565 -7.03 -1.69 15.14
CA LEU A 565 -8.11 -2.69 15.05
C LEU A 565 -7.83 -3.88 15.97
N ILE A 566 -8.72 -4.17 16.91
CA ILE A 566 -8.59 -5.33 17.81
C ILE A 566 -9.60 -6.43 17.43
N CYS A 567 -9.12 -7.66 17.30
CA CYS A 567 -9.95 -8.82 17.00
C CYS A 567 -9.50 -10.06 17.77
N ASP A 568 -10.31 -11.11 17.79
CA ASP A 568 -9.89 -12.40 18.36
C ASP A 568 -8.84 -13.06 17.45
N TYR A 569 -9.18 -13.16 16.15
CA TYR A 569 -8.38 -13.80 15.11
C TYR A 569 -8.47 -13.02 13.80
N GLY A 570 -7.35 -12.39 13.42
CA GLY A 570 -7.11 -11.79 12.11
C GLY A 570 -6.05 -12.55 11.31
N PRO A 571 -5.52 -11.95 10.23
CA PRO A 571 -4.60 -12.63 9.31
C PRO A 571 -3.18 -12.83 9.87
N SER A 572 -2.84 -12.20 11.00
CA SER A 572 -1.59 -12.39 11.74
C SER A 572 -1.74 -11.91 13.20
N SER A 573 -0.76 -12.19 14.07
CA SER A 573 -0.83 -11.93 15.51
C SER A 573 -0.92 -10.45 15.89
N GLY A 574 -0.04 -9.64 15.33
CA GLY A 574 0.12 -8.20 15.53
C GLY A 574 0.98 -7.67 14.39
N PHE A 575 0.53 -6.63 13.71
CA PHE A 575 1.25 -6.00 12.60
C PHE A 575 0.61 -4.67 12.22
N SER A 576 1.44 -3.79 11.69
CA SER A 576 1.04 -2.51 11.09
C SER A 576 0.66 -2.67 9.62
N PHE A 577 -0.36 -1.95 9.15
CA PHE A 577 -0.86 -1.97 7.78
C PHE A 577 -1.16 -0.55 7.28
N ILE A 578 -1.38 -0.40 5.97
CA ILE A 578 -1.77 0.89 5.36
C ILE A 578 -3.17 0.72 4.81
N GLY A 579 -4.12 1.52 5.29
CA GLY A 579 -5.49 1.53 4.77
C GLY A 579 -5.66 2.39 3.51
N CYS A 580 -4.82 3.41 3.32
CA CYS A 580 -4.87 4.31 2.17
C CYS A 580 -3.48 4.75 1.67
N ASP A 581 -2.75 5.58 2.40
CA ASP A 581 -1.57 6.29 1.86
C ASP A 581 -0.34 6.36 2.77
N ALA A 582 -0.51 6.17 4.07
CA ALA A 582 0.55 6.19 5.07
C ALA A 582 0.38 5.11 6.15
N LEU A 583 1.45 4.80 6.87
CA LEU A 583 1.47 3.83 7.97
C LEU A 583 0.95 4.45 9.26
N ASP A 584 -0.37 4.55 9.36
CA ASP A 584 -1.10 5.09 10.49
C ASP A 584 -1.91 4.03 11.25
N SER A 585 -1.87 2.78 10.81
CA SER A 585 -2.80 1.75 11.25
C SER A 585 -2.14 0.41 11.60
N PHE A 586 -2.76 -0.33 12.52
CA PHE A 586 -2.33 -1.67 12.92
C PHE A 586 -3.49 -2.57 13.35
N CYS A 587 -3.26 -3.88 13.32
CA CYS A 587 -4.23 -4.90 13.72
C CYS A 587 -3.66 -5.85 14.76
N ILE A 588 -4.43 -6.12 15.82
CA ILE A 588 -4.08 -7.04 16.91
C ILE A 588 -5.06 -8.21 16.97
N SER A 589 -4.54 -9.43 16.86
CA SER A 589 -5.27 -10.67 17.07
C SER A 589 -5.03 -11.17 18.50
N ALA A 590 -5.90 -10.76 19.41
CA ALA A 590 -5.72 -10.94 20.85
C ALA A 590 -5.67 -12.41 21.28
N ASP A 591 -6.45 -13.30 20.67
CA ASP A 591 -6.43 -14.72 21.02
C ASP A 591 -5.25 -15.46 20.40
N ILE A 592 -4.85 -15.10 19.16
CA ILE A 592 -3.62 -15.63 18.55
C ILE A 592 -2.43 -15.34 19.46
N LEU A 593 -2.30 -14.08 19.91
CA LEU A 593 -1.23 -13.68 20.83
C LEU A 593 -1.30 -14.44 22.16
N LYS A 594 -2.48 -14.48 22.78
CA LYS A 594 -2.65 -15.15 24.08
C LYS A 594 -2.31 -16.64 24.02
N ASN A 595 -2.63 -17.31 22.92
CA ASN A 595 -2.37 -18.73 22.72
C ASN A 595 -0.94 -19.03 22.27
N GLN A 596 -0.28 -18.09 21.60
CA GLN A 596 1.10 -18.25 21.14
C GLN A 596 2.13 -18.16 22.27
N PHE A 597 1.84 -17.40 23.33
CA PHE A 597 2.77 -17.17 24.42
C PHE A 597 2.32 -17.83 25.72
N GLU A 598 3.15 -18.72 26.28
CA GLU A 598 2.93 -19.37 27.59
C GLU A 598 3.20 -18.42 28.79
N ILE A 599 3.05 -17.11 28.60
CA ILE A 599 3.26 -16.11 29.65
C ILE A 599 1.93 -15.92 30.42
N PRO A 600 1.92 -15.99 31.76
CA PRO A 600 0.71 -15.94 32.57
C PRO A 600 0.15 -14.51 32.74
N TYR A 601 0.11 -13.73 31.67
CA TYR A 601 -0.53 -12.42 31.64
C TYR A 601 -1.98 -12.50 31.14
N PRO A 602 -2.88 -11.62 31.61
CA PRO A 602 -4.25 -11.57 31.10
C PRO A 602 -4.28 -11.08 29.65
N ARG A 603 -5.32 -11.45 28.90
CA ARG A 603 -5.50 -11.08 27.48
C ARG A 603 -5.43 -9.57 27.25
N GLN A 604 -6.04 -8.80 28.14
CA GLN A 604 -6.03 -7.33 28.11
C GLN A 604 -4.63 -6.72 28.16
N ARG A 605 -3.67 -7.39 28.82
CA ARG A 605 -2.26 -6.97 28.80
C ARG A 605 -1.63 -7.21 27.43
N PHE A 606 -1.98 -8.30 26.75
CA PHE A 606 -1.49 -8.57 25.39
C PHE A 606 -2.07 -7.58 24.39
N ILE A 607 -3.35 -7.21 24.52
CA ILE A 607 -3.97 -6.18 23.68
C ILE A 607 -3.17 -4.89 23.76
N ILE A 608 -3.08 -4.26 24.94
CA ILE A 608 -2.36 -2.99 25.08
C ILE A 608 -0.86 -3.14 24.79
N GLY A 609 -0.21 -4.21 25.25
CA GLY A 609 1.22 -4.40 25.00
C GLY A 609 1.57 -4.54 23.53
N ALA A 610 0.76 -5.29 22.77
CA ALA A 610 0.92 -5.39 21.33
C ALA A 610 0.57 -4.07 20.63
N SER A 611 -0.49 -3.37 21.06
CA SER A 611 -0.85 -2.08 20.49
C SER A 611 0.24 -1.02 20.67
N ILE A 612 0.90 -0.97 21.84
CA ILE A 612 2.02 -0.03 22.06
C ILE A 612 3.23 -0.40 21.21
N HIS A 613 3.51 -1.69 21.02
CA HIS A 613 4.54 -2.14 20.07
C HIS A 613 4.23 -1.67 18.64
N GLU A 614 3.01 -1.91 18.16
CA GLU A 614 2.63 -1.50 16.80
C GLU A 614 2.54 0.02 16.64
N LEU A 615 2.11 0.76 17.68
CA LEU A 615 2.17 2.22 17.70
C LEU A 615 3.60 2.71 17.46
N GLY A 616 4.61 2.01 17.99
CA GLY A 616 6.02 2.31 17.72
C GLY A 616 6.36 2.34 16.23
N HIS A 617 5.83 1.41 15.43
CA HIS A 617 6.04 1.41 13.97
C HIS A 617 5.39 2.60 13.28
N THR A 618 4.19 3.00 13.70
CA THR A 618 3.54 4.20 13.17
C THR A 618 4.24 5.51 13.58
N LEU A 619 5.11 5.44 14.60
CA LEU A 619 6.02 6.51 15.04
C LEU A 619 7.44 6.35 14.47
N GLY A 620 7.58 5.57 13.39
CA GLY A 620 8.85 5.44 12.67
C GLY A 620 9.90 4.57 13.34
N LEU A 621 9.55 3.73 14.33
CA LEU A 621 10.48 2.73 14.86
C LEU A 621 10.46 1.48 13.98
N THR A 622 11.29 1.46 12.94
CA THR A 622 11.28 0.43 11.91
C THR A 622 12.50 -0.48 12.00
N VAL A 623 12.56 -1.52 11.17
CA VAL A 623 13.76 -2.36 11.05
C VAL A 623 14.95 -1.60 10.46
N ASP A 624 14.67 -0.54 9.70
CA ASP A 624 15.66 0.31 9.08
C ASP A 624 16.43 1.15 10.12
N ASP A 625 15.78 1.56 11.20
CA ASP A 625 16.39 2.41 12.23
C ASP A 625 17.33 1.61 13.13
N HIS A 626 16.89 0.43 13.56
CA HIS A 626 17.68 -0.44 14.41
C HIS A 626 17.44 -1.92 14.16
N GLY A 627 18.52 -2.67 13.92
CA GLY A 627 18.43 -4.11 13.64
C GLY A 627 17.99 -4.99 14.82
N GLY A 628 17.72 -4.40 15.99
CA GLY A 628 17.10 -5.06 17.14
C GLY A 628 15.57 -5.09 17.07
N ASN A 629 14.96 -4.11 16.38
CA ASN A 629 13.51 -4.04 16.15
C ASN A 629 13.07 -5.31 15.42
N ASP A 630 11.99 -5.95 15.89
CA ASP A 630 11.39 -7.17 15.35
C ASP A 630 12.35 -8.32 15.03
N ASN A 631 13.48 -8.35 15.71
CA ASN A 631 14.51 -9.33 15.40
C ASN A 631 14.17 -10.69 16.01
N LYS A 632 13.40 -11.48 15.28
CA LYS A 632 13.03 -12.85 15.70
C LYS A 632 14.25 -13.74 15.97
N ILE A 633 15.39 -13.50 15.30
CA ILE A 633 16.62 -14.27 15.54
C ILE A 633 17.21 -13.92 16.91
N ALA A 634 17.07 -12.67 17.37
CA ALA A 634 17.51 -12.24 18.69
C ALA A 634 16.73 -12.91 19.84
N THR A 635 15.61 -13.60 19.57
CA THR A 635 14.90 -14.40 20.58
C THR A 635 15.56 -15.75 20.87
N LEU A 636 16.47 -16.21 19.99
CA LEU A 636 17.13 -17.52 20.10
C LEU A 636 18.38 -17.39 20.99
N PRO A 637 18.42 -18.02 22.19
CA PRO A 637 19.55 -17.89 23.11
C PRO A 637 20.89 -18.26 22.47
N PHE A 638 21.93 -17.52 22.84
CA PHE A 638 23.33 -17.73 22.40
C PHE A 638 23.63 -17.50 20.91
N THR A 639 22.69 -16.94 20.15
CA THR A 639 23.01 -16.39 18.81
C THR A 639 23.78 -15.08 18.93
N ILE A 640 24.48 -14.66 17.86
CA ILE A 640 25.17 -13.35 17.86
C ILE A 640 24.14 -12.24 18.03
N GLN A 641 22.98 -12.37 17.40
CA GLN A 641 21.86 -11.44 17.53
C GLN A 641 21.35 -11.34 18.98
N TRP A 642 21.20 -12.48 19.68
CA TRP A 642 20.77 -12.48 21.08
C TRP A 642 21.74 -11.70 21.97
N PHE A 643 23.05 -11.98 21.90
CA PHE A 643 24.04 -11.22 22.67
C PHE A 643 24.09 -9.74 22.31
N LYS A 644 23.92 -9.41 21.02
CA LYS A 644 23.98 -8.04 20.51
C LYS A 644 22.83 -7.18 21.04
N TYR A 645 21.63 -7.74 21.17
CA TYR A 645 20.42 -7.00 21.55
C TYR A 645 19.84 -7.42 22.90
N LEU A 646 20.59 -8.17 23.72
CA LEU A 646 20.13 -8.58 25.05
C LEU A 646 19.82 -7.37 25.95
N ASN A 647 20.61 -6.31 25.82
CA ASN A 647 20.41 -5.08 26.59
C ASN A 647 19.32 -4.18 26.02
N TYR A 648 18.80 -4.47 24.82
CA TYR A 648 17.78 -3.64 24.20
C TYR A 648 16.41 -3.84 24.88
N ARG A 649 16.14 -3.10 25.96
CA ARG A 649 14.98 -3.28 26.86
C ARG A 649 13.76 -2.51 26.36
N SER A 650 13.24 -2.90 25.20
CA SER A 650 12.11 -2.24 24.54
C SER A 650 10.99 -3.23 24.22
N CYS A 651 9.75 -2.75 24.14
CA CYS A 651 8.68 -3.53 23.53
C CYS A 651 8.94 -3.84 22.05
N MET A 652 9.82 -3.09 21.34
CA MET A 652 10.21 -3.38 19.95
C MET A 652 11.14 -4.58 19.80
N ASN A 653 11.72 -5.06 20.90
CA ASN A 653 12.54 -6.27 20.92
C ASN A 653 11.67 -7.48 21.24
N TYR A 654 11.52 -8.44 20.31
CA TYR A 654 10.71 -9.66 20.52
C TYR A 654 11.10 -10.52 21.73
N PHE A 655 12.29 -10.35 22.30
CA PHE A 655 12.64 -10.99 23.56
C PHE A 655 11.91 -10.36 24.77
N TYR A 656 11.49 -9.09 24.68
CA TYR A 656 10.83 -8.31 25.71
C TYR A 656 9.42 -7.79 25.36
N THR A 657 8.95 -7.88 24.12
CA THR A 657 7.69 -7.27 23.60
C THR A 657 6.47 -7.39 24.50
N TYR A 658 6.28 -8.51 25.20
CA TYR A 658 5.14 -8.71 26.11
C TYR A 658 5.51 -8.67 27.60
N LEU A 659 6.80 -8.55 27.90
CA LEU A 659 7.36 -8.44 29.25
C LEU A 659 7.40 -6.98 29.72
N ILE A 660 7.63 -6.05 28.80
CA ILE A 660 7.72 -4.60 29.05
C ILE A 660 6.55 -3.92 28.31
N LEU A 661 5.91 -2.95 28.96
CA LEU A 661 4.94 -2.05 28.32
C LEU A 661 5.64 -0.71 28.19
N GLY A 662 6.22 -0.40 27.03
CA GLY A 662 7.01 0.81 26.82
C GLY A 662 8.32 0.54 26.07
N PHE A 663 8.98 1.63 25.70
CA PHE A 663 10.16 1.61 24.87
C PHE A 663 11.44 1.86 25.68
N SER A 664 12.60 1.62 25.05
CA SER A 664 13.88 1.80 25.72
C SER A 664 14.35 3.26 25.69
N ASP A 665 15.07 3.67 26.73
CA ASP A 665 15.75 4.96 26.89
C ASP A 665 17.27 4.87 26.59
N GLY A 666 17.72 3.76 25.99
CA GLY A 666 19.12 3.53 25.63
C GLY A 666 20.09 3.36 26.82
N SER A 667 19.60 3.33 28.06
CA SER A 667 20.45 3.39 29.26
C SER A 667 21.10 2.04 29.65
N HIS A 668 20.72 0.92 29.02
CA HIS A 668 21.12 -0.43 29.42
C HIS A 668 22.42 -0.92 28.77
N GLY A 669 23.17 -0.04 28.12
CA GLY A 669 24.51 -0.32 27.61
C GLY A 669 24.54 -0.78 26.14
N PRO A 670 25.61 -1.50 25.70
CA PRO A 670 25.81 -1.76 24.28
C PRO A 670 24.65 -2.52 23.63
N GLY A 671 24.18 -2.00 22.49
CA GLY A 671 23.09 -2.58 21.71
C GLY A 671 21.69 -2.13 22.13
N ASP A 672 21.57 -1.42 23.25
CA ASP A 672 20.36 -0.74 23.66
C ASP A 672 20.16 0.53 22.82
N PHE A 673 19.00 0.65 22.19
CA PHE A 673 18.64 1.75 21.31
C PHE A 673 17.62 2.61 22.04
N ASP A 674 17.82 3.92 22.03
CA ASP A 674 16.90 4.86 22.66
C ASP A 674 15.73 5.10 21.71
N ASP A 675 14.66 4.36 21.91
CA ASP A 675 13.46 4.47 21.08
C ASP A 675 12.80 5.82 21.25
N TRP A 676 12.69 6.31 22.49
CA TRP A 676 11.97 7.54 22.81
C TRP A 676 12.58 8.75 22.11
N ASP A 677 13.90 8.84 22.07
CA ASP A 677 14.62 9.92 21.38
C ASP A 677 14.59 9.79 19.84
N HIS A 678 14.27 8.61 19.30
CA HIS A 678 14.28 8.34 17.85
C HIS A 678 12.90 8.18 17.21
N MET A 679 11.80 8.37 17.96
CA MET A 679 10.46 8.42 17.39
C MET A 679 10.32 9.59 16.40
N ASP A 680 9.85 9.29 15.20
CA ASP A 680 9.37 10.28 14.22
C ASP A 680 7.85 10.39 14.35
N PHE A 681 7.41 11.39 15.12
CA PHE A 681 6.00 11.65 15.36
C PHE A 681 5.24 12.05 14.08
N SER A 682 5.95 12.46 13.01
CA SER A 682 5.33 12.78 11.72
C SER A 682 5.23 11.58 10.76
N PHE A 683 5.78 10.41 11.15
CA PHE A 683 5.94 9.25 10.26
C PHE A 683 4.61 8.70 9.73
N PHE A 684 3.56 8.72 10.55
CA PHE A 684 2.21 8.27 10.14
C PHE A 684 1.55 9.19 9.09
N LYS A 685 2.06 10.40 8.86
CA LYS A 685 1.65 11.30 7.77
C LYS A 685 2.63 11.26 6.59
N ASN A 686 3.91 11.06 6.88
CA ASN A 686 5.02 11.16 5.92
C ASN A 686 5.82 9.86 5.82
N THR A 687 5.12 8.73 5.74
CA THR A 687 5.72 7.42 5.78
C THR A 687 6.76 7.25 4.68
N HIS A 688 7.96 6.82 5.08
CA HIS A 688 9.08 6.67 4.17
C HIS A 688 9.87 5.39 4.48
N PHE A 689 9.62 4.34 3.70
CA PHE A 689 10.41 3.12 3.76
C PHE A 689 11.69 3.29 2.92
N ILE A 690 12.74 3.85 3.51
CA ILE A 690 14.01 4.04 2.79
C ILE A 690 15.14 3.30 3.46
N LEU A 691 15.76 2.40 2.68
CA LEU A 691 16.98 1.73 3.10
C LEU A 691 17.98 2.73 3.69
N PRO A 692 18.50 2.49 4.89
CA PRO A 692 19.53 3.32 5.49
C PRO A 692 20.74 3.47 4.56
N LYS A 693 21.41 4.63 4.57
CA LYS A 693 22.53 4.94 3.67
C LYS A 693 23.64 3.88 3.70
N GLN A 694 23.85 3.22 4.83
CA GLN A 694 24.83 2.14 4.99
C GLN A 694 24.51 0.86 4.20
N TYR A 695 23.25 0.70 3.76
CA TYR A 695 22.78 -0.44 2.96
C TYR A 695 22.56 -0.11 1.48
N ARG A 696 22.53 1.18 1.11
CA ARG A 696 22.36 1.68 -0.27
C ARG A 696 23.55 1.40 -1.17
#